data_AF-A0A511NLG0-F1
#
_entry.id   AF-A0A511NLG0-F1
#
_cell.length_a   1.000
_cell.length_b   1.000
_cell.length_c   1.000
_cell.angle_alpha   90.00
_cell.angle_beta   90.00
_cell.angle_gamma   90.00
#
_symmetry.space_group_name_H-M   'P 1'
#
loop_
_entity.id
_entity.type
_entity.pdbx_description
1 polymer ?
#
loop_
_entity_poly.entity_id
_entity_poly.type
_entity_poly.pdbx_seq_one_letter_code
_entity_poly.pdbx_strand_id
1 'polypeptide(L)'
;MKTKRLYFSIIFIVLNVFCFGQQIFPYLELKNDEDFEKIEAVYLENTYRFHHLLGNLNSSFHFTNRSNDEVSAKFIYPYHASQNVYELKAFVNEKVFEINSKSIAEIRKDLKNIDASTIFKNQKNNQVLQLDLGKIPANAIIRIQLSVSKIIEENDLYYQLYFPEFIIKRTESFSQIHRWNMKLNGFPKKISSEIHLSGNFPISEIGSDLKFSKESNTNYSAKNSDHQLPAIRYSYSKNVLQTGIETFTENGCDYILGTIEPSKNATAYNAPREFLFVLDASGSMMNQPIETIKQLINQLLPNLHSTDKFNLLIYSTKNELLFKESQFPTKENIAFALEKINSHFGNGEKLLDEAIEQIQKNPFDKNYKRVIAIISDGKMNLNETVYNAFRNYSKDAQFITLGIGRELDYQAMNFISLATGTLPITVNDSKEFNQKIKQFQHAVLNTSIYHLKVQSSQINLHETFPKNFNTYLAQSSVSFVSRDCNRRYPKKIEIIGNQSTQNFIQHFDIKQPQQNNEFLEAIKFYWAKQKIDYLLKDEQRCGEMCKKDGRYRKEIEKIGTAFNLSTPYNLFIQKGNSENFNNDYDTDGDGVMDLEDDCPYVKGNRFGNGCPEENLIPQKIGNYVQDYSNYLMETVEFDFDKDEIRAVDFQKLNQIIAIMERNPTLNFIIEGHTDAVGTDYYNLDLSERRANAVLNYLVKKGLDKNRFIILGKGFSDLKHQECNPATNCIDWKNFENRRVRFKIR
;
A
#
# COMPACT_ATOMS: atom_id res chain seq x y z
N MET A 1 -52.50 -27.52 -39.78
CA MET A 1 -52.62 -26.39 -38.81
C MET A 1 -51.77 -26.76 -37.59
N LYS A 2 -50.47 -26.40 -37.55
CA LYS A 2 -49.86 -25.31 -36.73
C LYS A 2 -50.40 -25.26 -35.28
N THR A 3 -49.65 -25.45 -34.19
CA THR A 3 -48.23 -25.78 -33.95
C THR A 3 -48.05 -26.23 -32.48
N LYS A 4 -47.52 -27.44 -32.31
CA LYS A 4 -46.66 -28.08 -31.26
C LYS A 4 -46.61 -27.58 -29.78
N ARG A 5 -46.99 -28.53 -28.90
CA ARG A 5 -46.33 -29.04 -27.65
C ARG A 5 -45.12 -28.27 -27.11
N LEU A 6 -45.13 -27.95 -25.81
CA LEU A 6 -43.93 -27.96 -24.95
C LEU A 6 -44.26 -28.57 -23.57
N TYR A 7 -43.46 -29.55 -23.17
CA TYR A 7 -43.58 -30.35 -21.96
C TYR A 7 -42.84 -29.71 -20.78
N PHE A 8 -43.27 -30.09 -19.57
CA PHE A 8 -42.66 -29.91 -18.27
C PHE A 8 -41.12 -29.95 -18.22
N SER A 9 -40.52 -28.97 -17.53
CA SER A 9 -39.36 -29.16 -16.63
C SER A 9 -39.26 -27.91 -15.73
N ILE A 10 -39.81 -28.03 -14.53
CA ILE A 10 -39.54 -27.12 -13.40
C ILE A 10 -38.14 -27.51 -12.91
N ILE A 11 -37.12 -26.72 -13.27
CA ILE A 11 -35.77 -26.84 -12.71
C ILE A 11 -35.49 -25.61 -11.86
N PHE A 12 -35.25 -25.90 -10.58
CA PHE A 12 -34.52 -25.11 -9.61
C PHE A 12 -33.36 -24.33 -10.26
N ILE A 13 -33.46 -22.99 -10.31
CA ILE A 13 -32.29 -22.10 -10.35
C ILE A 13 -32.52 -21.05 -9.27
N VAL A 14 -32.16 -21.42 -8.04
CA VAL A 14 -31.91 -20.50 -6.94
C VAL A 14 -30.40 -20.55 -6.70
N LEU A 15 -29.81 -19.37 -6.46
CA LEU A 15 -28.43 -19.10 -6.02
C LEU A 15 -27.33 -19.20 -7.09
N ASN A 16 -27.00 -18.04 -7.67
CA ASN A 16 -25.65 -17.47 -7.59
C ASN A 16 -25.63 -16.04 -8.17
N VAL A 17 -26.41 -15.14 -7.57
CA VAL A 17 -26.07 -13.71 -7.62
C VAL A 17 -25.06 -13.48 -6.51
N PHE A 18 -23.82 -13.92 -6.75
CA PHE A 18 -22.71 -13.50 -5.91
C PHE A 18 -22.47 -12.02 -6.15
N CYS A 19 -22.43 -11.29 -5.05
CA CYS A 19 -22.05 -9.89 -4.97
C CYS A 19 -20.60 -9.74 -5.45
N PHE A 20 -20.37 -9.60 -6.76
CA PHE A 20 -19.06 -9.29 -7.32
C PHE A 20 -18.89 -7.77 -7.37
N GLY A 21 -17.89 -7.27 -6.67
CA GLY A 21 -17.44 -5.90 -6.86
C GLY A 21 -16.94 -5.71 -8.29
N GLN A 22 -17.31 -4.59 -8.92
CA GLN A 22 -16.89 -4.27 -10.29
C GLN A 22 -15.36 -4.11 -10.35
N GLN A 23 -14.69 -4.94 -11.13
CA GLN A 23 -13.29 -4.76 -11.53
C GLN A 23 -13.20 -3.67 -12.59
N ILE A 24 -12.33 -2.67 -12.40
CA ILE A 24 -12.13 -1.57 -13.35
C ILE A 24 -10.98 -1.92 -14.31
N PHE A 25 -11.27 -2.32 -15.54
CA PHE A 25 -10.24 -2.54 -16.56
C PHE A 25 -9.54 -1.24 -16.98
N PRO A 26 -8.30 -1.28 -17.51
CA PRO A 26 -7.68 -0.11 -18.13
C PRO A 26 -8.53 0.34 -19.31
N TYR A 27 -8.72 1.64 -19.45
CA TYR A 27 -9.66 2.20 -20.42
C TYR A 27 -9.19 3.52 -20.99
N LEU A 28 -9.78 3.90 -22.12
CA LEU A 28 -9.61 5.22 -22.69
C LEU A 28 -10.77 6.11 -22.23
N GLU A 29 -10.47 7.18 -21.51
CA GLU A 29 -11.44 8.19 -21.08
C GLU A 29 -11.49 9.31 -22.14
N LEU A 30 -12.69 9.59 -22.64
CA LEU A 30 -12.93 10.63 -23.63
C LEU A 30 -13.44 11.90 -22.95
N LYS A 31 -13.15 13.06 -23.54
CA LYS A 31 -13.59 14.34 -23.00
C LYS A 31 -15.11 14.55 -23.09
N ASN A 32 -15.72 14.12 -24.20
CA ASN A 32 -17.17 14.25 -24.42
C ASN A 32 -17.79 12.87 -24.66
N ASP A 33 -18.98 12.65 -24.10
CA ASP A 33 -19.70 11.37 -24.26
C ASP A 33 -20.08 11.09 -25.72
N GLU A 34 -20.32 12.13 -26.51
CA GLU A 34 -20.66 12.02 -27.94
C GLU A 34 -19.50 11.46 -28.79
N ASP A 35 -18.26 11.55 -28.31
CA ASP A 35 -17.08 11.04 -29.02
C ASP A 35 -16.92 9.51 -28.84
N PHE A 36 -17.75 8.87 -28.00
CA PHE A 36 -17.65 7.43 -27.73
C PHE A 36 -17.85 6.55 -28.96
N GLU A 37 -18.72 6.96 -29.89
CA GLU A 37 -18.93 6.24 -31.16
C GLU A 37 -17.77 6.43 -32.16
N LYS A 38 -16.88 7.41 -31.94
CA LYS A 38 -15.80 7.77 -32.86
C LYS A 38 -14.53 6.94 -32.66
N ILE A 39 -14.29 6.48 -31.43
CA ILE A 39 -13.14 5.63 -31.09
C ILE A 39 -13.58 4.18 -31.02
N GLU A 40 -12.80 3.30 -31.64
CA GLU A 40 -13.00 1.86 -31.59
C GLU A 40 -11.79 1.16 -30.95
N ALA A 41 -12.03 0.34 -29.93
CA ALA A 41 -11.04 -0.59 -29.40
C ALA A 41 -10.94 -1.82 -30.33
N VAL A 42 -9.82 -1.92 -31.06
CA VAL A 42 -9.65 -2.95 -32.11
C VAL A 42 -9.21 -4.27 -31.50
N TYR A 43 -8.11 -4.26 -30.74
CA TYR A 43 -7.62 -5.45 -30.07
C TYR A 43 -6.78 -5.15 -28.83
N LEU A 44 -6.68 -6.15 -27.97
CA LEU A 44 -5.84 -6.17 -26.78
C LEU A 44 -4.99 -7.44 -26.80
N GLU A 45 -3.67 -7.26 -26.72
CA GLU A 45 -2.71 -8.33 -26.54
C GLU A 45 -2.14 -8.27 -25.12
N ASN A 46 -2.19 -9.38 -24.41
CA ASN A 46 -1.56 -9.52 -23.10
C ASN A 46 -0.55 -10.67 -23.14
N THR A 47 0.64 -10.42 -22.59
CA THR A 47 1.63 -11.46 -22.34
C THR A 47 1.88 -11.51 -20.85
N TYR A 48 1.43 -12.58 -20.21
CA TYR A 48 1.64 -12.86 -18.81
C TYR A 48 2.80 -13.82 -18.68
N ARG A 49 3.85 -13.43 -17.97
CA ARG A 49 5.01 -14.28 -17.72
C ARG A 49 5.23 -14.43 -16.24
N PHE A 50 5.21 -15.66 -15.77
CA PHE A 50 5.39 -16.01 -14.37
C PHE A 50 6.61 -16.89 -14.24
N HIS A 51 7.48 -16.53 -13.31
CA HIS A 51 8.56 -17.39 -12.88
C HIS A 51 8.70 -17.32 -11.39
N HIS A 52 8.44 -18.44 -10.76
CA HIS A 52 8.51 -18.59 -9.33
C HIS A 52 7.65 -17.55 -8.60
N LEU A 53 8.29 -16.56 -7.97
CA LEU A 53 7.65 -15.48 -7.22
C LEU A 53 7.49 -14.18 -8.04
N LEU A 54 7.99 -14.13 -9.28
CA LEU A 54 7.91 -12.94 -10.13
C LEU A 54 6.85 -13.11 -11.21
N GLY A 55 5.93 -12.15 -11.27
CA GLY A 55 5.02 -11.98 -12.38
C GLY A 55 5.34 -10.71 -13.16
N ASN A 56 5.34 -10.83 -14.49
CA ASN A 56 5.48 -9.73 -15.42
C ASN A 56 4.30 -9.75 -16.40
N LEU A 57 3.65 -8.61 -16.58
CA LEU A 57 2.56 -8.38 -17.51
C LEU A 57 3.00 -7.32 -18.51
N ASN A 58 2.96 -7.69 -19.79
CA ASN A 58 3.08 -6.75 -20.91
C ASN A 58 1.75 -6.72 -21.66
N SER A 59 1.12 -5.55 -21.73
CA SER A 59 -0.14 -5.33 -22.44
C SER A 59 0.05 -4.34 -23.59
N SER A 60 -0.53 -4.66 -24.75
CA SER A 60 -0.62 -3.78 -25.91
C SER A 60 -2.08 -3.54 -26.28
N PHE A 61 -2.55 -2.31 -26.07
CA PHE A 61 -3.91 -1.89 -26.44
C PHE A 61 -3.88 -1.17 -27.78
N HIS A 62 -4.82 -1.50 -28.67
CA HIS A 62 -4.95 -0.87 -29.98
C HIS A 62 -6.33 -0.26 -30.15
N PHE A 63 -6.36 1.04 -30.40
CA PHE A 63 -7.58 1.80 -30.70
C PHE A 63 -7.44 2.51 -32.05
N THR A 64 -8.58 2.83 -32.66
CA THR A 64 -8.63 3.64 -33.89
C THR A 64 -9.69 4.70 -33.76
N ASN A 65 -9.36 5.95 -34.11
CA ASN A 65 -10.37 6.97 -34.36
C ASN A 65 -10.90 6.77 -35.78
N ARG A 66 -12.14 6.28 -35.95
CA ARG A 66 -12.75 6.03 -37.27
C ARG A 66 -13.55 7.21 -37.80
N SER A 67 -13.62 8.30 -37.04
CA SER A 67 -14.33 9.49 -37.43
C SER A 67 -13.47 10.42 -38.28
N ASN A 68 -14.13 11.41 -38.88
CA ASN A 68 -13.48 12.52 -39.57
C ASN A 68 -13.12 13.68 -38.62
N ASP A 69 -13.39 13.53 -37.32
CA ASP A 69 -13.18 14.55 -36.30
C ASP A 69 -11.98 14.21 -35.41
N GLU A 70 -11.42 15.24 -34.77
CA GLU A 70 -10.47 15.05 -33.69
C GLU A 70 -11.20 14.65 -32.40
N VAL A 71 -10.63 13.73 -31.63
CA VAL A 71 -11.17 13.28 -30.34
C VAL A 71 -10.17 13.56 -29.23
N SER A 72 -10.59 14.18 -28.15
CA SER A 72 -9.73 14.37 -26.98
C SER A 72 -9.85 13.18 -26.03
N ALA A 73 -8.73 12.54 -25.70
CA ALA A 73 -8.73 11.34 -24.88
C ALA A 73 -7.51 11.23 -23.98
N LYS A 74 -7.67 10.48 -22.88
CA LYS A 74 -6.58 10.05 -22.01
C LYS A 74 -6.73 8.58 -21.67
N PHE A 75 -5.62 7.90 -21.46
CA PHE A 75 -5.61 6.50 -21.03
C PHE A 75 -5.51 6.40 -19.53
N ILE A 76 -6.31 5.53 -18.93
CA ILE A 76 -6.44 5.35 -17.49
C ILE A 76 -6.04 3.91 -17.14
N TYR A 77 -5.05 3.77 -16.27
CA TYR A 77 -4.58 2.49 -15.73
C TYR A 77 -4.77 2.43 -14.20
N PRO A 78 -5.78 1.73 -13.69
CA PRO A 78 -5.87 1.44 -12.25
C PRO A 78 -4.79 0.41 -11.85
N TYR A 79 -4.03 0.71 -10.79
CA TYR A 79 -2.92 -0.10 -10.31
C TYR A 79 -2.88 -0.22 -8.78
N HIS A 80 -2.44 -1.35 -8.27
CA HIS A 80 -2.27 -1.56 -6.84
C HIS A 80 -0.85 -1.19 -6.37
N ALA A 81 -0.68 -0.80 -5.10
CA ALA A 81 0.63 -0.45 -4.54
C ALA A 81 1.66 -1.60 -4.55
N SER A 82 1.21 -2.85 -4.71
CA SER A 82 2.08 -4.03 -4.89
C SER A 82 2.55 -4.25 -6.33
N GLN A 83 2.05 -3.46 -7.28
CA GLN A 83 2.46 -3.49 -8.68
C GLN A 83 3.52 -2.42 -8.94
N ASN A 84 4.55 -2.79 -9.71
CA ASN A 84 5.55 -1.87 -10.22
C ASN A 84 5.27 -1.64 -11.71
N VAL A 85 4.66 -0.51 -12.03
CA VAL A 85 4.56 -0.03 -13.42
C VAL A 85 5.91 0.56 -13.78
N TYR A 86 6.58 -0.01 -14.79
CA TYR A 86 7.89 0.48 -15.23
C TYR A 86 7.87 0.98 -16.68
N GLU A 87 6.78 0.75 -17.40
CA GLU A 87 6.55 1.33 -18.72
C GLU A 87 5.06 1.61 -18.93
N LEU A 88 4.76 2.84 -19.36
CA LEU A 88 3.48 3.19 -19.97
C LEU A 88 3.76 4.19 -21.10
N LYS A 89 3.56 3.74 -22.33
CA LYS A 89 3.81 4.51 -23.55
C LYS A 89 2.61 4.41 -24.48
N ALA A 90 2.21 5.52 -25.08
CA ALA A 90 1.24 5.55 -26.15
C ALA A 90 1.84 6.14 -27.42
N PHE A 91 1.41 5.59 -28.56
CA PHE A 91 1.78 6.01 -29.90
C PHE A 91 0.49 6.43 -30.58
N VAL A 92 0.37 7.70 -30.93
CA VAL A 92 -0.73 8.23 -31.75
C VAL A 92 -0.13 8.65 -33.08
N ASN A 93 -0.26 7.79 -34.09
CA ASN A 93 0.51 7.87 -35.34
C ASN A 93 2.03 7.96 -35.05
N GLU A 94 2.68 9.08 -35.34
CA GLU A 94 4.12 9.31 -35.08
C GLU A 94 4.41 9.92 -33.70
N LYS A 95 3.39 10.43 -32.99
CA LYS A 95 3.57 11.07 -31.69
C LYS A 95 3.69 10.01 -30.59
N VAL A 96 4.72 10.14 -29.75
CA VAL A 96 4.94 9.27 -28.59
C VAL A 96 4.63 10.06 -27.31
N PHE A 97 3.77 9.48 -26.49
CA PHE A 97 3.46 9.93 -25.14
C PHE A 97 4.01 8.88 -24.19
N GLU A 98 4.81 9.26 -23.21
CA GLU A 98 5.39 8.31 -22.25
C GLU A 98 5.40 8.90 -20.86
N ILE A 99 5.20 8.06 -19.84
CA ILE A 99 5.46 8.45 -18.45
C ILE A 99 6.91 8.14 -18.09
N ASN A 100 7.57 9.10 -17.45
CA ASN A 100 8.91 8.96 -16.91
C ASN A 100 8.92 9.39 -15.44
N SER A 101 9.62 8.61 -14.62
CA SER A 101 9.84 8.91 -13.21
C SER A 101 10.87 10.03 -13.05
N LYS A 102 10.48 11.08 -12.33
CA LYS A 102 11.33 12.24 -12.07
C LYS A 102 11.28 12.59 -10.59
N SER A 103 12.42 13.00 -10.04
CA SER A 103 12.50 13.38 -8.63
C SER A 103 11.71 14.66 -8.37
N ILE A 104 11.03 14.74 -7.21
CA ILE A 104 10.27 15.95 -6.81
C ILE A 104 11.17 17.19 -6.80
N ALA A 105 12.44 17.03 -6.42
CA ALA A 105 13.43 18.11 -6.45
C ALA A 105 13.66 18.69 -7.87
N GLU A 106 13.79 17.83 -8.88
CA GLU A 106 13.93 18.27 -10.28
C GLU A 106 12.62 18.87 -10.81
N ILE A 107 11.46 18.33 -10.42
CA ILE A 107 10.16 18.90 -10.80
C ILE A 107 10.04 20.34 -10.30
N ARG A 108 10.30 20.57 -9.01
CA ARG A 108 10.27 21.91 -8.40
C ARG A 108 11.24 22.88 -9.08
N LYS A 109 12.42 22.40 -9.51
CA LYS A 109 13.39 23.22 -10.25
C LYS A 109 12.84 23.68 -11.60
N ASP A 110 12.14 22.79 -12.31
CA ASP A 110 11.56 23.11 -13.62
C ASP A 110 10.33 24.02 -13.48
N LEU A 111 9.54 23.84 -12.42
CA LEU A 111 8.35 24.64 -12.11
C LEU A 111 8.65 26.10 -11.72
N LYS A 112 9.84 26.42 -11.20
CA LYS A 112 10.24 27.82 -10.92
C LYS A 112 10.20 28.74 -12.15
N ASN A 113 10.06 28.17 -13.35
CA ASN A 113 9.95 28.88 -14.62
C ASN A 113 8.52 28.87 -15.21
N ILE A 114 7.50 28.41 -14.47
CA ILE A 114 6.12 28.22 -14.93
C ILE A 114 5.14 28.78 -13.88
N ASP A 115 4.00 29.32 -14.33
CA ASP A 115 2.98 29.92 -13.48
C ASP A 115 2.19 28.87 -12.68
N ALA A 116 2.14 29.01 -11.35
CA ALA A 116 1.51 28.05 -10.42
C ALA A 116 -0.03 28.08 -10.47
N SER A 117 -0.65 29.04 -11.15
CA SER A 117 -2.12 29.10 -11.29
C SER A 117 -2.72 28.05 -12.24
N THR A 118 -1.90 27.25 -12.93
CA THR A 118 -2.36 26.16 -13.81
C THR A 118 -2.61 24.83 -13.08
N ILE A 119 -2.62 24.83 -11.74
CA ILE A 119 -2.71 23.64 -10.91
C ILE A 119 -4.18 23.18 -10.71
N PHE A 120 -4.58 22.09 -11.37
CA PHE A 120 -5.84 21.36 -11.18
C PHE A 120 -5.70 20.31 -10.09
N LYS A 121 -6.68 20.35 -9.19
CA LYS A 121 -6.96 19.40 -8.11
C LYS A 121 -7.75 18.19 -8.62
N ASN A 122 -7.34 16.99 -8.19
CA ASN A 122 -8.26 15.95 -7.69
C ASN A 122 -7.45 14.95 -6.84
N GLN A 123 -7.53 15.07 -5.51
CA GLN A 123 -8.48 14.38 -4.61
C GLN A 123 -8.08 12.94 -4.24
N LYS A 124 -7.62 12.81 -3.00
CA LYS A 124 -7.89 11.76 -2.01
C LYS A 124 -8.22 10.37 -2.57
N ASN A 125 -7.22 9.49 -2.45
CA ASN A 125 -7.24 8.09 -2.84
C ASN A 125 -7.42 7.93 -4.33
N ASN A 126 -6.44 7.32 -5.02
CA ASN A 126 -6.67 6.27 -6.02
C ASN A 126 -5.37 6.00 -6.80
N GLN A 127 -4.68 4.92 -6.42
CA GLN A 127 -4.28 3.76 -7.24
C GLN A 127 -4.59 3.80 -8.77
N VAL A 128 -4.37 4.90 -9.49
CA VAL A 128 -4.64 5.09 -10.92
C VAL A 128 -3.55 5.94 -11.58
N LEU A 129 -3.03 5.51 -12.73
CA LEU A 129 -2.15 6.28 -13.61
C LEU A 129 -2.94 6.82 -14.81
N GLN A 130 -2.64 8.06 -15.21
CA GLN A 130 -3.26 8.72 -16.36
C GLN A 130 -2.21 9.13 -17.38
N LEU A 131 -2.47 8.87 -18.66
CA LEU A 131 -1.64 9.32 -19.79
C LEU A 131 -2.53 10.11 -20.76
N ASP A 132 -2.33 11.42 -20.83
CA ASP A 132 -3.09 12.32 -21.69
C ASP A 132 -2.61 12.21 -23.13
N LEU A 133 -3.48 11.80 -24.04
CA LEU A 133 -3.16 11.65 -25.47
C LEU A 133 -3.47 12.94 -26.25
N GLY A 134 -4.01 13.96 -25.58
CA GLY A 134 -4.45 15.20 -26.18
C GLY A 134 -5.52 14.97 -27.25
N LYS A 135 -5.41 15.74 -28.34
CA LYS A 135 -6.28 15.59 -29.51
C LYS A 135 -5.76 14.49 -30.43
N ILE A 136 -6.54 13.43 -30.56
CA ILE A 136 -6.33 12.31 -31.46
C ILE A 136 -6.90 12.68 -32.83
N PRO A 137 -6.08 12.71 -33.89
CA PRO A 137 -6.54 13.06 -35.24
C PRO A 137 -7.58 12.07 -35.79
N ALA A 138 -8.35 12.54 -36.77
CA ALA A 138 -9.21 11.68 -37.59
C ALA A 138 -8.40 10.52 -38.21
N ASN A 139 -8.98 9.33 -38.27
CA ASN A 139 -8.35 8.11 -38.81
C ASN A 139 -7.04 7.68 -38.12
N ALA A 140 -6.72 8.23 -36.95
CA ALA A 140 -5.49 7.90 -36.23
C ALA A 140 -5.53 6.51 -35.60
N ILE A 141 -4.35 5.86 -35.56
CA ILE A 141 -4.12 4.62 -34.83
C ILE A 141 -3.45 4.96 -33.51
N ILE A 142 -4.01 4.42 -32.43
CA ILE A 142 -3.50 4.57 -31.07
C ILE A 142 -3.00 3.20 -30.62
N ARG A 143 -1.74 3.12 -30.22
CA ARG A 143 -1.15 1.92 -29.61
C ARG A 143 -0.64 2.27 -28.22
N ILE A 144 -1.05 1.53 -27.19
CA ILE A 144 -0.63 1.77 -25.81
C ILE A 144 0.09 0.54 -25.29
N GLN A 145 1.35 0.70 -24.91
CA GLN A 145 2.18 -0.32 -24.28
C GLN A 145 2.24 -0.08 -22.78
N LEU A 146 1.95 -1.12 -22.01
CA LEU A 146 1.98 -1.12 -20.56
C LEU A 146 2.80 -2.32 -20.08
N SER A 147 3.77 -2.07 -19.21
CA SER A 147 4.61 -3.12 -18.63
C SER A 147 4.64 -3.01 -17.11
N VAL A 148 4.24 -4.10 -16.44
CA VAL A 148 3.99 -4.15 -15.00
C VAL A 148 4.60 -5.41 -14.40
N SER A 149 5.32 -5.27 -13.28
CA SER A 149 5.79 -6.42 -12.50
C SER A 149 5.13 -6.47 -11.12
N LYS A 150 4.95 -7.67 -10.57
CA LYS A 150 4.41 -7.91 -9.22
C LYS A 150 5.06 -9.15 -8.62
N ILE A 151 5.20 -9.17 -7.29
CA ILE A 151 5.58 -10.37 -6.54
C ILE A 151 4.32 -11.21 -6.31
N ILE A 152 4.39 -12.49 -6.66
CA ILE A 152 3.32 -13.46 -6.48
C ILE A 152 3.50 -14.09 -5.10
N GLU A 153 2.47 -13.98 -4.26
CA GLU A 153 2.46 -14.60 -2.93
C GLU A 153 2.10 -16.08 -3.03
N GLU A 154 2.77 -16.90 -2.23
CA GLU A 154 2.47 -18.32 -2.07
C GLU A 154 1.44 -18.52 -0.93
N ASN A 155 0.30 -19.11 -1.26
CA ASN A 155 -0.81 -19.38 -0.34
C ASN A 155 -1.15 -20.88 -0.35
N ASP A 156 -1.14 -21.52 0.83
CA ASP A 156 -1.48 -22.94 1.02
C ASP A 156 -0.73 -23.90 0.07
N LEU A 157 0.56 -23.63 -0.19
CA LEU A 157 1.44 -24.37 -1.12
C LEU A 157 1.23 -24.10 -2.62
N TYR A 158 0.49 -23.07 -2.98
CA TYR A 158 0.27 -22.68 -4.37
C TYR A 158 0.48 -21.19 -4.58
N TYR A 159 0.97 -20.87 -5.77
CA TYR A 159 1.01 -19.52 -6.30
C TYR A 159 -0.32 -19.25 -6.97
N GLN A 160 -0.96 -18.14 -6.61
CA GLN A 160 -2.28 -17.77 -7.12
C GLN A 160 -2.21 -16.42 -7.85
N LEU A 161 -2.81 -16.39 -9.03
CA LEU A 161 -2.68 -15.29 -9.97
C LEU A 161 -4.02 -14.57 -10.17
N TYR A 162 -4.01 -13.27 -9.90
CA TYR A 162 -5.09 -12.34 -10.20
C TYR A 162 -4.48 -11.10 -10.89
N PHE A 163 -4.27 -11.21 -12.20
CA PHE A 163 -3.64 -10.14 -12.98
C PHE A 163 -4.60 -9.07 -13.49
N PRO A 164 -5.81 -9.04 -12.92
CA PRO A 164 -6.11 -7.75 -12.34
C PRO A 164 -6.90 -7.79 -11.04
N GLU A 165 -6.19 -7.60 -9.94
CA GLU A 165 -6.72 -6.91 -8.77
C GLU A 165 -6.89 -5.41 -9.11
N PHE A 166 -7.81 -5.08 -10.02
CA PHE A 166 -8.25 -3.71 -10.17
C PHE A 166 -9.09 -3.34 -8.95
N ILE A 167 -8.92 -2.11 -8.47
CA ILE A 167 -9.60 -1.58 -7.28
C ILE A 167 -11.07 -1.99 -7.28
N ILE A 168 -11.46 -2.80 -6.30
CA ILE A 168 -12.85 -2.96 -5.90
C ILE A 168 -13.06 -2.04 -4.71
N LYS A 169 -13.48 -0.80 -4.98
CA LYS A 169 -14.12 0.03 -3.96
C LYS A 169 -14.99 1.07 -4.64
N ARG A 170 -16.30 1.00 -4.38
CA ARG A 170 -17.26 2.03 -4.76
C ARG A 170 -16.82 3.35 -4.13
N THR A 171 -16.30 4.27 -4.93
CA THR A 171 -16.38 5.69 -4.62
C THR A 171 -17.77 6.15 -5.06
N GLU A 172 -18.46 6.90 -4.20
CA GLU A 172 -19.81 7.41 -4.45
C GLU A 172 -19.89 8.37 -5.65
N SER A 173 -18.74 8.77 -6.23
CA SER A 173 -18.66 9.57 -7.46
C SER A 173 -18.63 8.75 -8.75
N PHE A 174 -18.61 7.41 -8.70
CA PHE A 174 -18.76 6.56 -9.89
C PHE A 174 -20.22 6.32 -10.29
N SER A 175 -21.12 7.23 -9.90
CA SER A 175 -22.54 7.17 -10.19
C SER A 175 -22.86 7.70 -11.60
N GLN A 176 -22.31 7.06 -12.63
CA GLN A 176 -22.88 6.97 -13.99
C GLN A 176 -21.95 6.28 -15.00
N ILE A 177 -21.25 5.18 -14.64
CA ILE A 177 -21.03 4.17 -15.70
C ILE A 177 -22.42 3.61 -15.99
N HIS A 178 -23.02 4.09 -17.08
CA HIS A 178 -24.15 3.40 -17.69
C HIS A 178 -23.76 1.93 -17.81
N ARG A 179 -24.51 1.08 -17.09
CA ARG A 179 -24.34 -0.36 -16.94
C ARG A 179 -23.64 -0.96 -18.16
N TRP A 180 -22.51 -1.64 -17.94
CA TRP A 180 -21.81 -2.49 -18.90
C TRP A 180 -22.80 -3.13 -19.87
N ASN A 181 -22.95 -2.51 -21.04
CA ASN A 181 -23.77 -3.03 -22.11
C ASN A 181 -22.75 -3.56 -23.12
N MET A 182 -22.79 -4.87 -23.41
CA MET A 182 -21.87 -5.58 -24.31
C MET A 182 -21.96 -5.12 -25.79
N LYS A 183 -22.43 -3.89 -26.04
CA LYS A 183 -22.69 -3.30 -27.36
C LYS A 183 -21.82 -2.07 -27.66
N LEU A 184 -20.85 -1.73 -26.82
CA LEU A 184 -20.13 -0.45 -26.88
C LEU A 184 -18.74 -0.59 -27.56
N ASN A 185 -18.41 0.32 -28.48
CA ASN A 185 -17.13 0.42 -29.22
C ASN A 185 -15.87 0.52 -28.33
N GLY A 186 -16.03 0.69 -27.02
CA GLY A 186 -14.94 0.80 -26.04
C GLY A 186 -14.33 -0.53 -25.57
N PHE A 187 -14.94 -1.69 -25.84
CA PHE A 187 -14.34 -2.99 -25.51
C PHE A 187 -13.56 -3.57 -26.69
N PRO A 188 -12.34 -4.12 -26.50
CA PRO A 188 -11.57 -4.68 -27.60
C PRO A 188 -12.33 -5.76 -28.36
N LYS A 189 -12.47 -5.62 -29.68
CA LYS A 189 -13.15 -6.64 -30.53
C LYS A 189 -12.44 -7.99 -30.51
N LYS A 190 -11.13 -7.99 -30.29
CA LYS A 190 -10.30 -9.19 -30.16
C LYS A 190 -9.43 -9.06 -28.91
N ILE A 191 -9.44 -10.08 -28.09
CA ILE A 191 -8.49 -10.22 -26.98
C ILE A 191 -7.63 -11.45 -27.29
N SER A 192 -6.33 -11.28 -27.16
CA SER A 192 -5.35 -12.37 -27.21
C SER A 192 -4.49 -12.28 -25.98
N SER A 193 -4.48 -13.34 -25.18
CA SER A 193 -3.63 -13.44 -24.00
C SER A 193 -2.75 -14.67 -24.12
N GLU A 194 -1.44 -14.47 -23.98
CA GLU A 194 -0.46 -15.53 -23.86
C GLU A 194 0.01 -15.61 -22.42
N ILE A 195 0.00 -16.80 -21.85
CA ILE A 195 0.40 -17.07 -20.48
C ILE A 195 1.58 -18.01 -20.52
N HIS A 196 2.68 -17.64 -19.87
CA HIS A 196 3.86 -18.46 -19.70
C HIS A 196 4.10 -18.69 -18.21
N LEU A 197 4.12 -19.96 -17.81
CA LEU A 197 4.56 -20.42 -16.49
C LEU A 197 5.95 -21.04 -16.66
N SER A 198 6.93 -20.49 -15.95
CA SER A 198 8.31 -20.95 -15.98
C SER A 198 8.85 -21.11 -14.55
N GLY A 199 9.99 -21.79 -14.39
CA GLY A 199 10.59 -21.99 -13.08
C GLY A 199 11.95 -22.68 -13.14
N ASN A 200 12.75 -22.51 -12.08
CA ASN A 200 13.91 -23.36 -11.84
C ASN A 200 13.53 -24.79 -11.41
N PHE A 201 12.27 -25.00 -11.04
CA PHE A 201 11.77 -26.23 -10.45
C PHE A 201 10.63 -26.81 -11.31
N PRO A 202 10.46 -28.16 -11.34
CA PRO A 202 9.35 -28.77 -12.06
C PRO A 202 8.01 -28.27 -11.54
N ILE A 203 7.08 -27.91 -12.42
CA ILE A 203 5.72 -27.54 -12.04
C ILE A 203 4.92 -28.83 -11.82
N SER A 204 4.34 -29.01 -10.62
CA SER A 204 3.59 -30.22 -10.25
C SER A 204 2.12 -30.16 -10.62
N GLU A 205 1.49 -29.01 -10.43
CA GLU A 205 0.06 -28.83 -10.64
C GLU A 205 -0.23 -27.46 -11.24
N ILE A 206 -1.19 -27.41 -12.15
CA ILE A 206 -1.75 -26.19 -12.72
C ILE A 206 -3.27 -26.33 -12.66
N GLY A 207 -3.91 -25.56 -11.77
CA GLY A 207 -5.36 -25.41 -11.71
C GLY A 207 -5.76 -24.14 -12.46
N SER A 208 -6.42 -24.30 -13.61
CA SER A 208 -6.93 -23.18 -14.40
C SER A 208 -8.07 -23.64 -15.31
N ASP A 209 -8.92 -22.70 -15.72
CA ASP A 209 -9.90 -22.90 -16.78
C ASP A 209 -9.25 -22.96 -18.18
N LEU A 210 -7.97 -22.56 -18.28
CA LEU A 210 -7.20 -22.63 -19.52
C LEU A 210 -6.50 -23.99 -19.70
N LYS A 211 -6.37 -24.40 -20.97
CA LYS A 211 -5.56 -25.56 -21.35
C LYS A 211 -4.10 -25.14 -21.55
N PHE A 212 -3.23 -25.62 -20.67
CA PHE A 212 -1.79 -25.43 -20.78
C PHE A 212 -1.13 -26.51 -21.64
N SER A 213 -0.27 -26.07 -22.56
CA SER A 213 0.66 -26.89 -23.31
C SER A 213 1.97 -26.99 -22.53
N LYS A 214 2.48 -28.21 -22.39
CA LYS A 214 3.74 -28.49 -21.71
C LYS A 214 4.89 -28.41 -22.72
N GLU A 215 5.78 -27.43 -22.56
CA GLU A 215 7.01 -27.32 -23.35
C GLU A 215 8.14 -28.12 -22.70
N SER A 216 8.20 -28.09 -21.37
CA SER A 216 9.09 -28.90 -20.55
C SER A 216 8.49 -29.11 -19.15
N ASN A 217 9.16 -29.84 -18.26
CA ASN A 217 8.69 -30.00 -16.88
C ASN A 217 8.69 -28.67 -16.09
N THR A 218 9.42 -27.66 -16.57
CA THR A 218 9.57 -26.36 -15.91
C THR A 218 8.92 -25.22 -16.68
N ASN A 219 8.46 -25.45 -17.91
CA ASN A 219 7.88 -24.42 -18.78
C ASN A 219 6.56 -24.89 -19.41
N TYR A 220 5.53 -24.09 -19.23
CA TYR A 220 4.19 -24.31 -19.74
C TYR A 220 3.65 -23.02 -20.35
N SER A 221 2.87 -23.15 -21.41
CA SER A 221 2.22 -22.01 -22.05
C SER A 221 0.75 -22.26 -22.32
N ALA A 222 -0.05 -21.22 -22.24
CA ALA A 222 -1.46 -21.25 -22.61
C ALA A 222 -1.81 -20.01 -23.43
N LYS A 223 -2.81 -20.15 -24.30
CA LYS A 223 -3.40 -19.04 -25.03
C LYS A 223 -4.86 -18.91 -24.62
N ASN A 224 -5.30 -17.68 -24.42
CA ASN A 224 -6.69 -17.34 -24.14
C ASN A 224 -7.15 -16.26 -25.12
N SER A 225 -8.22 -16.53 -25.85
CA SER A 225 -8.89 -15.57 -26.72
C SER A 225 -10.27 -15.15 -26.20
N ASP A 226 -10.67 -15.65 -25.03
CA ASP A 226 -11.93 -15.32 -24.38
C ASP A 226 -11.83 -13.99 -23.62
N HIS A 227 -12.98 -13.36 -23.40
CA HIS A 227 -13.13 -12.12 -22.66
C HIS A 227 -13.06 -12.36 -21.13
N GLN A 228 -13.01 -13.62 -20.70
CA GLN A 228 -12.86 -13.99 -19.30
C GLN A 228 -11.39 -13.96 -18.87
N LEU A 229 -11.14 -13.32 -17.73
CA LEU A 229 -9.83 -13.30 -17.10
C LEU A 229 -9.49 -14.69 -16.58
N PRO A 230 -8.32 -15.25 -16.92
CA PRO A 230 -7.96 -16.58 -16.46
C PRO A 230 -7.58 -16.56 -14.98
N ALA A 231 -8.28 -17.36 -14.18
CA ALA A 231 -7.81 -17.73 -12.85
C ALA A 231 -6.78 -18.85 -13.00
N ILE A 232 -5.58 -18.63 -12.44
CA ILE A 232 -4.50 -19.61 -12.51
C ILE A 232 -3.93 -19.83 -11.12
N ARG A 233 -3.87 -21.10 -10.73
CA ARG A 233 -3.18 -21.60 -9.56
C ARG A 233 -2.12 -22.59 -10.01
N TYR A 234 -0.90 -22.47 -9.51
CA TYR A 234 0.15 -23.44 -9.82
C TYR A 234 1.01 -23.75 -8.60
N SER A 235 1.69 -24.89 -8.62
CA SER A 235 2.64 -25.29 -7.58
C SER A 235 3.88 -25.95 -8.20
N TYR A 236 5.01 -25.80 -7.53
CA TYR A 236 6.24 -26.52 -7.87
C TYR A 236 6.33 -27.85 -7.14
N SER A 237 7.05 -28.81 -7.73
CA SER A 237 7.25 -30.13 -7.18
C SER A 237 8.10 -30.07 -5.93
N LYS A 238 7.46 -30.20 -4.77
CA LYS A 238 8.12 -30.21 -3.46
C LYS A 238 8.58 -31.60 -3.01
N ASN A 239 8.91 -32.51 -3.94
CA ASN A 239 9.30 -33.89 -3.58
C ASN A 239 10.63 -33.94 -2.83
N VAL A 240 11.56 -33.07 -3.21
CA VAL A 240 12.88 -32.89 -2.59
C VAL A 240 13.12 -31.41 -2.34
N LEU A 241 14.09 -31.09 -1.50
CA LEU A 241 14.55 -29.72 -1.33
C LEU A 241 15.22 -29.25 -2.62
N GLN A 242 14.84 -28.08 -3.13
CA GLN A 242 15.39 -27.56 -4.38
C GLN A 242 15.88 -26.12 -4.20
N THR A 243 16.94 -25.79 -4.90
CA THR A 243 17.52 -24.44 -4.88
C THR A 243 17.90 -24.02 -6.28
N GLY A 244 17.66 -22.75 -6.64
CA GLY A 244 17.88 -22.23 -7.98
C GLY A 244 18.36 -20.79 -7.97
N ILE A 245 19.12 -20.41 -8.99
CA ILE A 245 19.56 -19.04 -9.22
C ILE A 245 19.24 -18.65 -10.66
N GLU A 246 18.68 -17.45 -10.82
CA GLU A 246 18.51 -16.79 -12.10
C GLU A 246 19.33 -15.52 -12.16
N THR A 247 19.73 -15.11 -13.36
CA THR A 247 20.51 -13.89 -13.55
C THR A 247 20.05 -13.14 -14.78
N PHE A 248 19.80 -11.84 -14.62
CA PHE A 248 19.55 -10.89 -15.69
C PHE A 248 20.69 -9.87 -15.75
N THR A 249 21.18 -9.53 -16.94
CA THR A 249 22.36 -8.66 -17.06
C THR A 249 22.10 -7.44 -17.93
N GLU A 250 22.19 -6.25 -17.36
CA GLU A 250 21.96 -5.01 -18.11
C GLU A 250 23.00 -3.96 -17.73
N ASN A 251 23.48 -3.21 -18.72
CA ASN A 251 24.46 -2.13 -18.54
C ASN A 251 25.72 -2.57 -17.77
N GLY A 252 26.09 -3.85 -17.85
CA GLY A 252 27.25 -4.42 -17.16
C GLY A 252 27.04 -4.78 -15.70
N CYS A 253 25.81 -4.80 -15.22
CA CYS A 253 25.44 -5.29 -13.89
C CYS A 253 24.57 -6.54 -13.99
N ASP A 254 24.85 -7.51 -13.13
CA ASP A 254 24.05 -8.71 -12.95
C ASP A 254 23.04 -8.50 -11.84
N TYR A 255 21.78 -8.84 -12.11
CA TYR A 255 20.69 -8.91 -11.15
C TYR A 255 20.39 -10.38 -10.93
N ILE A 256 20.61 -10.84 -9.70
CA ILE A 256 20.65 -12.26 -9.36
C ILE A 256 19.48 -12.55 -8.43
N LEU A 257 18.58 -13.44 -8.84
CA LEU A 257 17.48 -13.95 -8.00
C LEU A 257 17.86 -15.35 -7.52
N GLY A 258 18.00 -15.53 -6.21
CA GLY A 258 18.19 -16.84 -5.61
C GLY A 258 16.94 -17.29 -4.89
N THR A 259 16.60 -18.56 -5.06
CA THR A 259 15.34 -19.16 -4.58
C THR A 259 15.60 -20.52 -3.96
N ILE A 260 14.96 -20.76 -2.81
CA ILE A 260 15.01 -22.02 -2.05
C ILE A 260 13.56 -22.50 -1.90
N GLU A 261 13.25 -23.65 -2.52
CA GLU A 261 11.94 -24.27 -2.48
C GLU A 261 11.96 -25.48 -1.53
N PRO A 262 11.09 -25.51 -0.49
CA PRO A 262 11.09 -26.58 0.50
C PRO A 262 10.62 -27.93 -0.05
N SER A 263 11.00 -29.00 0.64
CA SER A 263 10.38 -30.32 0.45
C SER A 263 9.12 -30.46 1.32
N LYS A 264 8.05 -30.99 0.73
CA LYS A 264 6.84 -31.41 1.44
C LYS A 264 7.11 -32.61 2.36
N ASN A 265 8.09 -33.44 2.00
CA ASN A 265 8.53 -34.61 2.76
C ASN A 265 9.88 -34.35 3.45
N ALA A 266 10.19 -33.09 3.77
CA ALA A 266 11.41 -32.76 4.51
C ALA A 266 11.49 -33.68 5.74
N THR A 267 12.62 -34.36 5.91
CA THR A 267 12.90 -35.11 7.13
C THR A 267 12.62 -34.18 8.30
N ALA A 268 11.70 -34.56 9.18
CA ALA A 268 11.33 -33.75 10.33
C ALA A 268 12.60 -33.26 11.02
N TYR A 269 12.67 -31.96 11.27
CA TYR A 269 13.79 -31.39 12.00
C TYR A 269 13.75 -31.96 13.43
N ASN A 270 14.67 -32.87 13.72
CA ASN A 270 14.69 -33.63 14.98
C ASN A 270 15.68 -33.07 16.00
N ALA A 271 16.36 -31.97 15.69
CA ALA A 271 17.22 -31.32 16.67
C ALA A 271 16.36 -30.56 17.70
N PRO A 272 16.73 -30.61 18.99
CA PRO A 272 15.93 -30.02 20.06
C PRO A 272 15.84 -28.49 19.91
N ARG A 273 14.62 -27.94 20.08
CA ARG A 273 14.35 -26.50 19.96
C ARG A 273 13.85 -25.93 21.27
N GLU A 274 14.13 -24.65 21.48
CA GLU A 274 13.59 -23.90 22.60
C GLU A 274 12.69 -22.78 22.08
N PHE A 275 11.40 -22.84 22.39
CA PHE A 275 10.42 -21.84 22.00
C PHE A 275 10.20 -20.80 23.09
N LEU A 276 10.34 -19.53 22.76
CA LEU A 276 9.90 -18.43 23.61
C LEU A 276 8.76 -17.70 22.91
N PHE A 277 7.54 -17.90 23.39
CA PHE A 277 6.38 -17.19 22.87
C PHE A 277 6.21 -15.87 23.62
N VAL A 278 6.30 -14.76 22.89
CA VAL A 278 6.21 -13.39 23.42
C VAL A 278 4.83 -12.85 23.07
N LEU A 279 3.96 -12.78 24.08
CA LEU A 279 2.52 -12.54 23.92
C LEU A 279 2.17 -11.13 24.41
N ASP A 280 1.64 -10.31 23.50
CA ASP A 280 1.08 -9.00 23.85
C ASP A 280 -0.25 -9.18 24.61
N ALA A 281 -0.32 -8.62 25.81
CA ALA A 281 -1.52 -8.57 26.65
C ALA A 281 -1.91 -7.13 26.99
N SER A 282 -1.57 -6.17 26.13
CA SER A 282 -2.00 -4.78 26.28
C SER A 282 -3.52 -4.61 26.12
N GLY A 283 -4.05 -3.47 26.54
CA GLY A 283 -5.50 -3.18 26.46
C GLY A 283 -6.09 -3.23 25.04
N SER A 284 -5.29 -3.00 23.99
CA SER A 284 -5.75 -3.08 22.59
C SER A 284 -6.00 -4.52 22.12
N MET A 285 -5.42 -5.50 22.81
CA MET A 285 -5.64 -6.93 22.55
C MET A 285 -6.98 -7.44 23.06
N MET A 286 -7.76 -6.62 23.79
CA MET A 286 -9.05 -7.04 24.34
C MET A 286 -10.04 -7.52 23.25
N ASN A 287 -10.88 -8.47 23.62
CA ASN A 287 -11.86 -9.15 22.76
C ASN A 287 -11.21 -10.13 21.76
N GLN A 288 -11.36 -9.89 20.45
CA GLN A 288 -11.01 -10.85 19.42
C GLN A 288 -9.51 -11.20 19.35
N PRO A 289 -8.55 -10.26 19.50
CA PRO A 289 -7.12 -10.58 19.41
C PRO A 289 -6.64 -11.51 20.53
N ILE A 290 -7.01 -11.26 21.80
CA ILE A 290 -6.58 -12.12 22.91
C ILE A 290 -7.22 -13.51 22.84
N GLU A 291 -8.49 -13.62 22.41
CA GLU A 291 -9.13 -14.91 22.19
C GLU A 291 -8.45 -15.68 21.04
N THR A 292 -7.96 -14.97 20.01
CA THR A 292 -7.14 -15.55 18.96
C THR A 292 -5.84 -16.12 19.51
N ILE A 293 -5.13 -15.37 20.37
CA ILE A 293 -3.90 -15.84 21.01
C ILE A 293 -4.17 -17.11 21.83
N LYS A 294 -5.23 -17.11 22.65
CA LYS A 294 -5.62 -18.26 23.45
C LYS A 294 -5.84 -19.50 22.58
N GLN A 295 -6.63 -19.36 21.51
CA GLN A 295 -6.89 -20.45 20.57
C GLN A 295 -5.62 -20.94 19.88
N LEU A 296 -4.77 -20.00 19.42
CA LEU A 296 -3.51 -20.31 18.77
C LEU A 296 -2.58 -21.10 19.69
N ILE A 297 -2.35 -20.63 20.91
CA ILE A 297 -1.44 -21.29 21.86
C ILE A 297 -2.01 -22.64 22.33
N ASN A 298 -3.34 -22.74 22.51
CA ASN A 298 -4.02 -23.99 22.80
C ASN A 298 -3.84 -25.05 21.69
N GLN A 299 -3.67 -24.62 20.44
CA GLN A 299 -3.35 -25.51 19.32
C GLN A 299 -1.85 -25.75 19.16
N LEU A 300 -1.00 -24.78 19.50
CA LEU A 300 0.45 -24.85 19.28
C LEU A 300 1.17 -25.73 20.31
N LEU A 301 0.95 -25.49 21.60
CA LEU A 301 1.71 -26.17 22.66
C LEU A 301 1.56 -27.69 22.67
N PRO A 302 0.36 -28.27 22.47
CA PRO A 302 0.19 -29.72 22.42
C PRO A 302 0.91 -30.40 21.26
N ASN A 303 1.28 -29.64 20.22
CA ASN A 303 1.95 -30.15 19.02
C ASN A 303 3.48 -29.96 19.06
N LEU A 304 4.04 -29.43 20.15
CA LEU A 304 5.49 -29.39 20.35
C LEU A 304 6.06 -30.80 20.53
N HIS A 305 7.29 -31.03 20.06
CA HIS A 305 7.93 -32.33 20.25
C HIS A 305 8.33 -32.52 21.71
N SER A 306 8.35 -33.76 22.20
CA SER A 306 8.74 -34.08 23.57
C SER A 306 10.19 -33.68 23.91
N THR A 307 11.04 -33.50 22.91
CA THR A 307 12.43 -33.03 23.03
C THR A 307 12.55 -31.51 23.03
N ASP A 308 11.50 -30.78 22.65
CA ASP A 308 11.49 -29.33 22.65
C ASP A 308 11.38 -28.80 24.09
N LYS A 309 11.78 -27.55 24.29
CA LYS A 309 11.49 -26.77 25.49
C LYS A 309 10.67 -25.55 25.10
N PHE A 310 9.86 -25.04 26.02
CA PHE A 310 9.09 -23.82 25.79
C PHE A 310 9.01 -22.93 27.02
N ASN A 311 8.74 -21.66 26.78
CA ASN A 311 8.39 -20.67 27.79
C ASN A 311 7.43 -19.62 27.20
N LEU A 312 6.69 -18.93 28.07
CA LEU A 312 5.81 -17.82 27.70
C LEU A 312 6.28 -16.55 28.38
N LEU A 313 6.45 -15.49 27.60
CA LEU A 313 6.65 -14.13 28.08
C LEU A 313 5.40 -13.32 27.75
N ILE A 314 4.57 -13.06 28.74
CA ILE A 314 3.38 -12.22 28.61
C ILE A 314 3.79 -10.79 28.97
N TYR A 315 3.56 -9.83 28.09
CA TYR A 315 3.93 -8.43 28.33
C TYR A 315 2.73 -7.49 28.21
N SER A 316 2.61 -6.60 29.21
CA SER A 316 1.66 -5.48 29.24
C SER A 316 2.29 -4.34 30.04
N THR A 317 1.71 -3.99 31.20
CA THR A 317 2.30 -3.08 32.20
C THR A 317 3.43 -3.71 33.00
N LYS A 318 3.48 -5.05 33.02
CA LYS A 318 4.58 -5.82 33.60
C LYS A 318 4.86 -7.01 32.70
N ASN A 319 6.13 -7.39 32.65
CA ASN A 319 6.56 -8.60 31.97
C ASN A 319 6.47 -9.78 32.93
N GLU A 320 5.63 -10.76 32.60
CA GLU A 320 5.54 -12.02 33.31
C GLU A 320 6.12 -13.14 32.45
N LEU A 321 7.26 -13.68 32.91
CA LEU A 321 7.82 -14.90 32.36
C LEU A 321 7.25 -16.09 33.13
N LEU A 322 6.61 -17.02 32.43
CA LEU A 322 5.88 -18.13 33.03
C LEU A 322 6.79 -19.05 33.85
N PHE A 323 7.95 -19.40 33.30
CA PHE A 323 8.95 -20.23 33.95
C PHE A 323 10.27 -19.48 34.07
N LYS A 324 11.02 -19.71 35.16
CA LYS A 324 12.38 -19.15 35.31
C LYS A 324 13.31 -19.60 34.17
N GLU A 325 13.16 -20.86 33.74
CA GLU A 325 13.87 -21.50 32.63
C GLU A 325 12.88 -22.28 31.78
N SER A 326 13.13 -22.38 30.48
CA SER A 326 12.26 -23.08 29.54
C SER A 326 12.07 -24.55 29.91
N GLN A 327 10.82 -25.03 29.89
CA GLN A 327 10.42 -26.36 30.37
C GLN A 327 10.02 -27.28 29.22
N PHE A 328 10.08 -28.59 29.45
CA PHE A 328 9.57 -29.58 28.48
C PHE A 328 8.04 -29.52 28.37
N PRO A 329 7.45 -29.80 27.19
CA PRO A 329 6.01 -29.78 26.94
C PRO A 329 5.32 -31.03 27.51
N THR A 330 5.39 -31.23 28.83
CA THR A 330 4.60 -32.27 29.51
C THR A 330 3.13 -31.86 29.59
N LYS A 331 2.23 -32.84 29.80
CA LYS A 331 0.79 -32.55 29.92
C LYS A 331 0.51 -31.54 31.05
N GLU A 332 1.25 -31.64 32.14
CA GLU A 332 1.14 -30.78 33.32
C GLU A 332 1.63 -29.35 32.99
N ASN A 333 2.80 -29.21 32.37
CA ASN A 333 3.36 -27.90 32.02
C ASN A 333 2.51 -27.18 30.96
N ILE A 334 1.98 -27.91 29.99
CA ILE A 334 1.06 -27.35 28.98
C ILE A 334 -0.24 -26.91 29.65
N ALA A 335 -0.85 -27.75 30.49
CA ALA A 335 -2.08 -27.40 31.20
C ALA A 335 -1.89 -26.14 32.06
N PHE A 336 -0.78 -26.05 32.79
CA PHE A 336 -0.41 -24.88 33.59
C PHE A 336 -0.25 -23.62 32.72
N ALA A 337 0.44 -23.73 31.59
CA ALA A 337 0.62 -22.62 30.65
C ALA A 337 -0.73 -22.12 30.08
N LEU A 338 -1.62 -23.04 29.71
CA LEU A 338 -2.94 -22.71 29.16
C LEU A 338 -3.85 -22.09 30.22
N GLU A 339 -3.86 -22.60 31.45
CA GLU A 339 -4.57 -21.99 32.57
C GLU A 339 -4.08 -20.56 32.83
N LYS A 340 -2.76 -20.36 32.78
CA LYS A 340 -2.17 -19.03 32.96
C LYS A 340 -2.57 -18.06 31.86
N ILE A 341 -2.55 -18.46 30.58
CA ILE A 341 -3.03 -17.57 29.49
C ILE A 341 -4.53 -17.28 29.64
N ASN A 342 -5.34 -18.29 29.99
CA ASN A 342 -6.79 -18.13 30.13
C ASN A 342 -7.18 -17.20 31.29
N SER A 343 -6.36 -17.11 32.33
CA SER A 343 -6.55 -16.22 33.48
C SER A 343 -6.03 -14.79 33.25
N HIS A 344 -5.33 -14.53 32.15
CA HIS A 344 -4.89 -13.18 31.80
C HIS A 344 -5.95 -12.40 31.01
N PHE A 345 -6.16 -11.15 31.40
CA PHE A 345 -7.01 -10.17 30.71
C PHE A 345 -6.16 -8.97 30.31
N GLY A 346 -6.40 -8.45 29.10
CA GLY A 346 -5.62 -7.35 28.56
C GLY A 346 -5.84 -6.07 29.36
N ASN A 347 -4.89 -5.69 30.21
CA ASN A 347 -4.96 -4.49 31.04
C ASN A 347 -3.62 -3.74 31.00
N GLY A 348 -3.68 -2.47 30.63
CA GLY A 348 -2.57 -1.52 30.73
C GLY A 348 -1.85 -1.19 29.42
N GLU A 349 -0.89 -0.26 29.52
CA GLU A 349 -0.05 0.26 28.43
C GLU A 349 1.15 -0.64 28.13
N LYS A 350 1.86 -0.38 27.03
CA LYS A 350 2.88 -1.26 26.45
C LYS A 350 4.30 -0.93 26.90
N LEU A 351 5.06 -1.94 27.35
CA LEU A 351 6.49 -1.83 27.67
C LEU A 351 7.34 -2.86 26.90
N LEU A 352 7.42 -2.72 25.57
CA LEU A 352 8.18 -3.65 24.71
C LEU A 352 9.69 -3.63 24.97
N ASP A 353 10.27 -2.47 25.27
CA ASP A 353 11.70 -2.33 25.54
C ASP A 353 12.13 -3.24 26.70
N GLU A 354 11.30 -3.28 27.75
CA GLU A 354 11.51 -4.18 28.90
C GLU A 354 11.35 -5.65 28.51
N ALA A 355 10.41 -5.97 27.60
CA ALA A 355 10.20 -7.34 27.15
C ALA A 355 11.43 -7.85 26.39
N ILE A 356 12.07 -6.98 25.59
CA ILE A 356 13.31 -7.28 24.88
C ILE A 356 14.48 -7.44 25.85
N GLU A 357 14.60 -6.57 26.85
CA GLU A 357 15.59 -6.78 27.92
C GLU A 357 15.39 -8.13 28.62
N GLN A 358 14.13 -8.51 28.88
CA GLN A 358 13.82 -9.78 29.50
C GLN A 358 14.19 -10.97 28.59
N ILE A 359 13.95 -10.86 27.27
CA ILE A 359 14.40 -11.85 26.28
C ILE A 359 15.93 -11.99 26.34
N GLN A 360 16.67 -10.88 26.42
CA GLN A 360 18.13 -10.87 26.49
C GLN A 360 18.66 -11.47 27.79
N LYS A 361 18.00 -11.21 28.92
CA LYS A 361 18.38 -11.73 30.24
C LYS A 361 17.97 -13.20 30.42
N ASN A 362 17.03 -13.70 29.62
CA ASN A 362 16.54 -15.06 29.75
C ASN A 362 17.57 -16.08 29.26
N PRO A 363 18.13 -16.93 30.15
CA PRO A 363 19.14 -17.92 29.76
C PRO A 363 18.53 -18.97 28.82
N PHE A 364 19.27 -19.40 27.80
CA PHE A 364 19.00 -20.63 27.06
C PHE A 364 20.20 -21.57 27.03
N ASP A 365 19.88 -22.83 26.87
CA ASP A 365 20.84 -23.87 26.54
C ASP A 365 21.24 -23.76 25.06
N LYS A 366 22.54 -23.53 24.81
CA LYS A 366 23.09 -23.41 23.44
C LYS A 366 23.00 -24.69 22.62
N ASN A 367 22.71 -25.83 23.26
CA ASN A 367 22.42 -27.08 22.56
C ASN A 367 21.04 -27.05 21.89
N TYR A 368 20.16 -26.14 22.32
CA TYR A 368 18.85 -25.93 21.73
C TYR A 368 18.90 -24.78 20.71
N LYS A 369 18.15 -24.92 19.63
CA LYS A 369 17.91 -23.79 18.72
C LYS A 369 16.74 -22.97 19.23
N ARG A 370 17.01 -21.70 19.59
CA ARG A 370 16.00 -20.81 20.14
C ARG A 370 15.15 -20.19 19.03
N VAL A 371 13.83 -20.32 19.14
CA VAL A 371 12.82 -19.71 18.29
C VAL A 371 11.98 -18.77 19.13
N ILE A 372 11.94 -17.49 18.76
CA ILE A 372 11.18 -16.44 19.43
C ILE A 372 9.97 -16.12 18.56
N ALA A 373 8.78 -16.43 19.06
CA ALA A 373 7.52 -16.20 18.39
C ALA A 373 6.82 -14.98 19.02
N ILE A 374 6.86 -13.83 18.33
CA ILE A 374 6.26 -12.58 18.79
C ILE A 374 4.84 -12.46 18.24
N ILE A 375 3.85 -12.27 19.12
CA ILE A 375 2.45 -12.13 18.74
C ILE A 375 1.91 -10.81 19.34
N SER A 376 1.46 -9.89 18.49
CA SER A 376 1.04 -8.53 18.90
C SER A 376 0.04 -7.93 17.90
N ASP A 377 -0.78 -6.96 18.33
CA ASP A 377 -1.66 -6.16 17.47
C ASP A 377 -1.02 -4.89 16.93
N GLY A 378 0.23 -4.60 17.31
CA GLY A 378 1.13 -3.87 16.45
C GLY A 378 1.73 -2.61 17.04
N LYS A 379 1.07 -1.83 17.90
CA LYS A 379 1.66 -0.55 18.35
C LYS A 379 2.94 -0.82 19.10
N MET A 380 4.13 -0.47 18.61
CA MET A 380 5.40 -0.69 19.32
C MET A 380 6.19 0.61 19.37
N ASN A 381 6.67 1.00 20.56
CA ASN A 381 7.68 2.05 20.65
C ASN A 381 9.01 1.48 20.18
N LEU A 382 9.46 1.88 18.99
CA LEU A 382 10.65 1.32 18.36
C LEU A 382 11.72 2.39 18.25
N ASN A 383 12.89 2.08 18.79
CA ASN A 383 14.06 2.94 18.77
C ASN A 383 15.30 2.16 18.30
N GLU A 384 16.40 2.87 18.07
CA GLU A 384 17.65 2.26 17.60
C GLU A 384 18.21 1.20 18.57
N THR A 385 17.97 1.36 19.88
CA THR A 385 18.38 0.38 20.89
C THR A 385 17.67 -0.96 20.68
N VAL A 386 16.35 -0.93 20.48
CA VAL A 386 15.51 -2.09 20.18
C VAL A 386 15.90 -2.74 18.85
N TYR A 387 16.20 -1.95 17.82
CA TYR A 387 16.71 -2.47 16.54
C TYR A 387 18.01 -3.27 16.74
N ASN A 388 18.99 -2.66 17.39
CA ASN A 388 20.30 -3.26 17.62
C ASN A 388 20.19 -4.50 18.51
N ALA A 389 19.28 -4.49 19.48
CA ALA A 389 18.96 -5.66 20.29
C ALA A 389 18.47 -6.83 19.44
N PHE A 390 17.44 -6.64 18.60
CA PHE A 390 16.93 -7.67 17.69
C PHE A 390 18.01 -8.16 16.71
N ARG A 391 18.77 -7.23 16.12
CA ARG A 391 19.82 -7.56 15.15
C ARG A 391 20.98 -8.33 15.75
N ASN A 392 21.38 -8.01 16.98
CA ASN A 392 22.43 -8.76 17.67
C ASN A 392 21.94 -10.15 18.05
N TYR A 393 20.71 -10.24 18.56
CA TYR A 393 20.14 -11.50 19.03
C TYR A 393 19.73 -12.44 17.89
N SER A 394 19.44 -11.91 16.69
CA SER A 394 19.11 -12.73 15.52
C SER A 394 20.25 -13.66 15.10
N LYS A 395 21.49 -13.41 15.54
CA LYS A 395 22.61 -14.35 15.34
C LYS A 395 22.44 -15.67 16.09
N ASP A 396 21.78 -15.61 17.24
CA ASP A 396 21.67 -16.72 18.20
C ASP A 396 20.25 -17.30 18.28
N ALA A 397 19.23 -16.57 17.80
CA ALA A 397 17.85 -17.01 17.77
C ALA A 397 17.11 -16.60 16.50
N GLN A 398 16.08 -17.36 16.17
CA GLN A 398 15.18 -17.08 15.07
C GLN A 398 13.95 -16.31 15.56
N PHE A 399 13.47 -15.36 14.77
CA PHE A 399 12.24 -14.63 15.07
C PHE A 399 11.13 -15.00 14.09
N ILE A 400 9.91 -15.18 14.61
CA ILE A 400 8.69 -15.34 13.83
C ILE A 400 7.68 -14.38 14.42
N THR A 401 7.09 -13.53 13.59
CA THR A 401 6.18 -12.48 14.06
C THR A 401 4.78 -12.69 13.49
N LEU A 402 3.78 -12.65 14.36
CA LEU A 402 2.37 -12.65 14.02
C LEU A 402 1.73 -11.33 14.45
N GLY A 403 1.35 -10.53 13.46
CA GLY A 403 0.52 -9.35 13.67
C GLY A 403 -0.96 -9.73 13.66
N ILE A 404 -1.74 -9.30 14.65
CA ILE A 404 -3.19 -9.58 14.73
C ILE A 404 -3.98 -8.29 14.96
N GLY A 405 -4.84 -7.87 14.04
CA GLY A 405 -5.78 -6.79 14.31
C GLY A 405 -6.13 -5.91 13.12
N ARG A 406 -7.16 -5.07 13.27
CA ARG A 406 -7.58 -4.12 12.22
C ARG A 406 -6.77 -2.82 12.22
N GLU A 407 -6.22 -2.44 13.38
CA GLU A 407 -5.37 -1.25 13.57
C GLU A 407 -3.89 -1.63 13.69
N LEU A 408 -3.47 -2.61 12.87
CA LEU A 408 -2.12 -3.13 12.88
C LEU A 408 -1.12 -2.03 12.53
N ASP A 409 -0.14 -1.81 13.41
CA ASP A 409 0.96 -0.89 13.15
C ASP A 409 1.98 -1.57 12.21
N TYR A 410 1.81 -1.32 10.93
CA TYR A 410 2.71 -1.82 9.89
C TYR A 410 4.13 -1.26 10.02
N GLN A 411 4.32 -0.08 10.61
CA GLN A 411 5.66 0.47 10.82
C GLN A 411 6.42 -0.44 11.77
N ALA A 412 5.76 -0.88 12.84
CA ALA A 412 6.37 -1.77 13.80
C ALA A 412 6.68 -3.17 13.26
N MET A 413 5.74 -3.73 12.49
CA MET A 413 5.94 -5.02 11.82
C MET A 413 7.11 -4.96 10.81
N ASN A 414 7.19 -3.88 10.04
CA ASN A 414 8.29 -3.65 9.11
C ASN A 414 9.63 -3.51 9.81
N PHE A 415 9.65 -2.86 10.98
CA PHE A 415 10.86 -2.68 11.77
C PHE A 415 11.44 -3.99 12.28
N ILE A 416 10.60 -4.86 12.86
CA ILE A 416 11.03 -6.20 13.28
C ILE A 416 11.60 -6.94 12.06
N SER A 417 10.90 -6.87 10.92
CA SER A 417 11.32 -7.55 9.70
C SER A 417 12.73 -7.15 9.24
N LEU A 418 13.08 -5.88 9.33
CA LEU A 418 14.44 -5.40 9.02
C LEU A 418 15.48 -5.95 9.97
N ALA A 419 15.17 -5.94 11.27
CA ALA A 419 16.12 -6.32 12.30
C ALA A 419 16.39 -7.83 12.30
N THR A 420 15.35 -8.63 12.05
CA THR A 420 15.41 -10.08 12.13
C THR A 420 15.63 -10.76 10.78
N GLY A 421 15.27 -10.11 9.67
CA GLY A 421 15.34 -10.70 8.34
C GLY A 421 14.14 -11.59 7.97
N THR A 422 13.06 -11.55 8.75
CA THR A 422 11.86 -12.38 8.57
C THR A 422 10.64 -11.51 8.29
N LEU A 423 9.84 -11.85 7.28
CA LEU A 423 8.59 -11.12 7.04
C LEU A 423 7.54 -11.50 8.10
N PRO A 424 6.81 -10.51 8.66
CA PRO A 424 5.74 -10.77 9.63
C PRO A 424 4.53 -11.38 8.92
N ILE A 425 3.88 -12.34 9.57
CA ILE A 425 2.58 -12.86 9.14
C ILE A 425 1.53 -11.94 9.76
N THR A 426 0.72 -11.27 8.93
CA THR A 426 -0.28 -10.30 9.41
C THR A 426 -1.70 -10.78 9.15
N VAL A 427 -2.58 -10.57 10.13
CA VAL A 427 -4.00 -10.96 10.07
C VAL A 427 -4.89 -9.74 10.29
N ASN A 428 -5.48 -9.24 9.19
CA ASN A 428 -6.25 -7.99 9.19
C ASN A 428 -7.73 -8.17 8.86
N ASP A 429 -8.06 -9.23 8.10
CA ASP A 429 -9.42 -9.60 7.71
C ASP A 429 -9.79 -10.96 8.36
N SER A 430 -11.00 -11.04 8.91
CA SER A 430 -11.56 -12.29 9.44
C SER A 430 -11.68 -13.39 8.39
N LYS A 431 -11.77 -13.05 7.09
CA LYS A 431 -11.85 -14.04 6.00
C LYS A 431 -10.56 -14.83 5.81
N GLU A 432 -9.41 -14.19 5.97
CA GLU A 432 -8.09 -14.80 5.78
C GLU A 432 -7.51 -15.38 7.08
N PHE A 433 -8.18 -15.12 8.21
CA PHE A 433 -7.73 -15.46 9.55
C PHE A 433 -7.27 -16.91 9.69
N ASN A 434 -8.13 -17.87 9.35
CA ASN A 434 -7.81 -19.30 9.50
C ASN A 434 -6.61 -19.73 8.66
N GLN A 435 -6.44 -19.12 7.49
CA GLN A 435 -5.34 -19.42 6.58
C GLN A 435 -4.02 -18.89 7.14
N LYS A 436 -3.97 -17.61 7.53
CA LYS A 436 -2.75 -16.98 8.08
C LYS A 436 -2.34 -17.59 9.43
N ILE A 437 -3.29 -18.00 10.26
CA ILE A 437 -3.02 -18.72 11.51
C ILE A 437 -2.37 -20.08 11.24
N LYS A 438 -2.89 -20.86 10.28
CA LYS A 438 -2.27 -22.12 9.87
C LYS A 438 -0.87 -21.90 9.29
N GLN A 439 -0.69 -20.86 8.48
CA GLN A 439 0.62 -20.48 7.95
C GLN A 439 1.62 -20.22 9.09
N PHE A 440 1.22 -19.48 10.13
CA PHE A 440 2.06 -19.24 11.30
C PHE A 440 2.37 -20.53 12.08
N GLN A 441 1.37 -21.39 12.32
CA GLN A 441 1.58 -22.67 13.00
C GLN A 441 2.59 -23.55 12.25
N HIS A 442 2.46 -23.63 10.91
CA HIS A 442 3.40 -24.37 10.08
C HIS A 442 4.80 -23.79 10.09
N ALA A 443 4.92 -22.45 10.07
CA ALA A 443 6.20 -21.76 10.24
C ALA A 443 6.88 -22.13 11.57
N VAL A 444 6.13 -22.19 12.67
CA VAL A 444 6.70 -22.53 13.99
C VAL A 444 7.03 -24.02 14.10
N LEU A 445 6.12 -24.90 13.70
CA LEU A 445 6.22 -26.34 13.96
C LEU A 445 7.06 -27.09 12.92
N ASN A 446 6.96 -26.72 11.64
CA ASN A 446 7.44 -27.52 10.50
C ASN A 446 8.69 -26.96 9.82
N THR A 447 9.50 -26.18 10.54
CA THR A 447 10.73 -25.63 9.97
C THR A 447 11.78 -26.72 9.75
N SER A 448 12.26 -26.82 8.51
CA SER A 448 13.21 -27.84 8.02
C SER A 448 14.67 -27.38 8.05
N ILE A 449 14.95 -26.11 7.77
CA ILE A 449 16.31 -25.54 7.75
C ILE A 449 16.32 -24.20 8.50
N TYR A 450 17.32 -23.99 9.35
CA TYR A 450 17.47 -22.82 10.19
C TYR A 450 18.74 -22.02 9.85
N HIS A 451 18.70 -20.71 10.13
CA HIS A 451 19.80 -19.77 9.89
C HIS A 451 20.33 -19.81 8.45
N LEU A 452 19.40 -19.79 7.49
CA LEU A 452 19.76 -19.70 6.08
C LEU A 452 20.48 -18.38 5.82
N LYS A 453 21.68 -18.44 5.23
CA LYS A 453 22.53 -17.29 4.90
C LYS A 453 23.02 -17.39 3.46
N VAL A 454 23.18 -16.24 2.82
CA VAL A 454 23.85 -16.12 1.53
C VAL A 454 25.28 -15.65 1.77
N GLN A 455 26.25 -16.33 1.16
CA GLN A 455 27.68 -16.01 1.26
C GLN A 455 28.31 -15.97 -0.14
N SER A 456 29.27 -15.06 -0.30
CA SER A 456 30.10 -14.96 -1.49
C SER A 456 31.34 -14.12 -1.18
N SER A 457 32.49 -14.52 -1.70
CA SER A 457 33.72 -13.72 -1.69
C SER A 457 33.92 -12.92 -2.99
N GLN A 458 33.11 -13.19 -4.02
CA GLN A 458 33.27 -12.63 -5.37
C GLN A 458 32.18 -11.62 -5.73
N ILE A 459 31.05 -11.66 -5.00
CA ILE A 459 29.89 -10.80 -5.21
C ILE A 459 29.76 -9.81 -4.07
N ASN A 460 29.49 -8.57 -4.40
CA ASN A 460 29.19 -7.55 -3.41
C ASN A 460 27.80 -7.76 -2.78
N LEU A 461 27.75 -8.49 -1.66
CA LEU A 461 26.49 -8.73 -0.95
C LEU A 461 25.91 -7.49 -0.26
N HIS A 462 26.60 -6.34 -0.28
CA HIS A 462 26.00 -5.07 0.17
C HIS A 462 24.83 -4.63 -0.70
N GLU A 463 24.65 -5.17 -1.90
CA GLU A 463 23.50 -4.91 -2.77
C GLU A 463 22.51 -6.09 -2.78
N THR A 464 22.62 -7.01 -1.81
CA THR A 464 21.70 -8.12 -1.61
C THR A 464 20.57 -7.76 -0.65
N PHE A 465 19.35 -8.19 -0.96
CA PHE A 465 18.15 -7.99 -0.17
C PHE A 465 17.37 -9.31 0.00
N PRO A 466 16.78 -9.55 1.19
CA PRO A 466 16.87 -8.73 2.39
C PRO A 466 18.31 -8.63 2.92
N LYS A 467 18.65 -7.50 3.57
CA LYS A 467 20.03 -7.25 4.05
C LYS A 467 20.50 -8.27 5.08
N ASN A 468 19.59 -8.63 5.98
CA ASN A 468 19.79 -9.72 6.92
C ASN A 468 19.09 -10.96 6.35
N PHE A 469 19.73 -11.69 5.43
CA PHE A 469 19.24 -13.00 5.02
C PHE A 469 19.63 -14.01 6.11
N ASN A 470 18.81 -14.09 7.16
CA ASN A 470 18.93 -15.03 8.27
C ASN A 470 17.57 -15.65 8.57
N THR A 471 17.03 -16.31 7.56
CA THR A 471 15.67 -16.85 7.57
C THR A 471 15.68 -18.36 7.82
N TYR A 472 14.52 -18.98 7.70
CA TYR A 472 14.33 -20.42 7.78
C TYR A 472 13.51 -20.92 6.62
N LEU A 473 13.66 -22.20 6.36
CA LEU A 473 12.86 -22.91 5.39
C LEU A 473 11.80 -23.74 6.10
N ALA A 474 10.55 -23.28 6.06
CA ALA A 474 9.39 -24.07 6.47
C ALA A 474 8.69 -24.61 5.23
N GLN A 475 7.40 -24.32 5.05
CA GLN A 475 6.60 -24.81 3.92
C GLN A 475 6.51 -23.83 2.74
N SER A 476 6.89 -22.57 2.96
CA SER A 476 6.94 -21.53 1.93
C SER A 476 8.33 -21.40 1.33
N SER A 477 8.38 -20.97 0.07
CA SER A 477 9.64 -20.64 -0.59
C SER A 477 10.31 -19.42 0.07
N VAL A 478 11.64 -19.37 -0.06
CA VAL A 478 12.46 -18.27 0.42
C VAL A 478 13.32 -17.76 -0.73
N SER A 479 13.46 -16.44 -0.84
CA SER A 479 14.25 -15.83 -1.91
C SER A 479 15.08 -14.63 -1.45
N PHE A 480 16.13 -14.35 -2.20
CA PHE A 480 16.92 -13.13 -2.11
C PHE A 480 17.19 -12.58 -3.51
N VAL A 481 17.43 -11.28 -3.60
CA VAL A 481 17.84 -10.62 -4.83
C VAL A 481 19.10 -9.80 -4.61
N SER A 482 20.04 -9.85 -5.55
CA SER A 482 21.30 -9.12 -5.49
C SER A 482 21.59 -8.38 -6.78
N ARG A 483 22.38 -7.31 -6.69
CA ARG A 483 22.93 -6.62 -7.86
C ARG A 483 24.44 -6.54 -7.77
N ASP A 484 25.13 -6.98 -8.81
CA ASP A 484 26.59 -6.99 -8.86
C ASP A 484 27.12 -6.49 -10.21
N CYS A 485 27.84 -5.37 -10.18
CA CYS A 485 28.42 -4.77 -11.38
C CYS A 485 29.87 -5.19 -11.64
N ASN A 486 30.41 -6.12 -10.84
CA ASN A 486 31.71 -6.72 -11.11
C ASN A 486 31.61 -7.70 -12.28
N ARG A 487 32.44 -7.54 -13.32
CA ARG A 487 32.42 -8.40 -14.53
C ARG A 487 33.38 -9.59 -14.46
N ARG A 488 33.87 -9.94 -13.28
CA ARG A 488 34.74 -11.11 -13.07
C ARG A 488 33.89 -12.37 -12.94
N TYR A 489 34.02 -13.28 -13.89
CA TYR A 489 33.38 -14.60 -13.89
C TYR A 489 34.41 -15.73 -13.79
N PRO A 490 34.02 -16.94 -13.35
CA PRO A 490 32.72 -17.26 -12.75
C PRO A 490 32.56 -16.63 -11.36
N LYS A 491 31.32 -16.30 -10.99
CA LYS A 491 30.99 -15.82 -9.64
C LYS A 491 30.40 -16.96 -8.83
N LYS A 492 30.80 -17.07 -7.58
CA LYS A 492 30.35 -18.11 -6.65
C LYS A 492 29.41 -17.54 -5.61
N ILE A 493 28.26 -18.18 -5.46
CA ILE A 493 27.32 -17.94 -4.36
C ILE A 493 27.13 -19.23 -3.60
N GLU A 494 27.13 -19.13 -2.28
CA GLU A 494 26.80 -20.22 -1.38
C GLU A 494 25.57 -19.86 -0.56
N ILE A 495 24.64 -20.81 -0.48
CA ILE A 495 23.53 -20.76 0.46
C ILE A 495 23.83 -21.78 1.54
N ILE A 496 24.00 -21.31 2.78
CA ILE A 496 24.31 -22.17 3.92
C ILE A 496 23.18 -22.12 4.94
N GLY A 497 23.02 -23.18 5.74
CA GLY A 497 22.06 -23.27 6.82
C GLY A 497 22.31 -24.48 7.71
N ASN A 498 21.43 -24.70 8.69
CA ASN A 498 21.48 -25.85 9.58
C ASN A 498 20.24 -26.71 9.36
N GLN A 499 20.44 -28.00 9.06
CA GLN A 499 19.38 -28.98 8.86
C GLN A 499 19.55 -30.12 9.86
N SER A 500 18.71 -30.15 10.90
CA SER A 500 18.84 -31.06 12.03
C SER A 500 20.24 -30.98 12.66
N THR A 501 21.02 -32.07 12.66
CA THR A 501 22.40 -32.14 13.15
C THR A 501 23.47 -31.89 12.08
N GLN A 502 23.07 -31.62 10.83
CA GLN A 502 23.98 -31.45 9.68
C GLN A 502 23.97 -30.01 9.16
N ASN A 503 25.07 -29.61 8.50
CA ASN A 503 25.14 -28.34 7.79
C ASN A 503 24.50 -28.50 6.40
N PHE A 504 23.60 -27.59 6.06
CA PHE A 504 23.07 -27.44 4.72
C PHE A 504 23.96 -26.46 3.94
N ILE A 505 24.46 -26.87 2.77
CA ILE A 505 25.27 -26.03 1.89
C ILE A 505 24.87 -26.29 0.44
N GLN A 506 24.57 -25.23 -0.29
CA GLN A 506 24.33 -25.25 -1.74
C GLN A 506 25.26 -24.27 -2.44
N HIS A 507 25.91 -24.72 -3.50
CA HIS A 507 26.88 -23.95 -4.26
C HIS A 507 26.32 -23.62 -5.64
N PHE A 508 26.54 -22.38 -6.07
CA PHE A 508 26.17 -21.90 -7.39
C PHE A 508 27.32 -21.21 -8.08
N ASP A 509 27.59 -21.63 -9.31
CA ASP A 509 28.53 -20.95 -10.22
C ASP A 509 27.73 -20.15 -11.25
N ILE A 510 27.74 -18.81 -11.11
CA ILE A 510 27.18 -17.89 -12.10
C ILE A 510 28.23 -17.69 -13.19
N LYS A 511 27.92 -18.22 -14.37
CA LYS A 511 28.72 -18.06 -15.59
C LYS A 511 28.34 -16.76 -16.30
N GLN A 512 29.18 -16.36 -17.26
CA GLN A 512 28.86 -15.24 -18.13
C GLN A 512 27.52 -15.50 -18.86
N PRO A 513 26.56 -14.55 -18.85
CA PRO A 513 25.27 -14.74 -19.49
C PRO A 513 25.42 -14.94 -21.00
N GLN A 514 24.75 -15.94 -21.57
CA GLN A 514 24.78 -16.19 -23.01
C GLN A 514 23.73 -15.38 -23.78
N GLN A 515 22.59 -15.04 -23.15
CA GLN A 515 21.57 -14.09 -23.64
C GLN A 515 20.56 -13.80 -22.52
N ASN A 516 20.07 -12.56 -22.44
CA ASN A 516 18.94 -12.25 -21.56
C ASN A 516 17.62 -12.61 -22.25
N ASN A 517 16.66 -13.08 -21.46
CA ASN A 517 15.25 -13.16 -21.87
C ASN A 517 14.48 -11.96 -21.27
N GLU A 518 13.51 -11.44 -22.01
CA GLU A 518 12.53 -10.43 -21.59
C GLU A 518 11.85 -10.79 -20.26
N PHE A 519 11.66 -12.07 -19.97
CA PHE A 519 11.17 -12.52 -18.67
C PHE A 519 12.06 -12.06 -17.49
N LEU A 520 13.37 -12.28 -17.63
CA LEU A 520 14.34 -12.07 -16.55
C LEU A 520 14.55 -10.59 -16.24
N GLU A 521 14.12 -9.68 -17.13
CA GLU A 521 14.17 -8.25 -16.91
C GLU A 521 13.44 -7.83 -15.63
N ALA A 522 12.35 -8.52 -15.27
CA ALA A 522 11.60 -8.26 -14.04
C ALA A 522 12.46 -8.35 -12.77
N ILE A 523 13.56 -9.13 -12.78
CA ILE A 523 14.49 -9.26 -11.65
C ILE A 523 15.11 -7.90 -11.30
N LYS A 524 15.41 -7.05 -12.28
CA LYS A 524 16.03 -5.73 -12.03
C LYS A 524 15.09 -4.79 -11.29
N PHE A 525 13.79 -4.81 -11.66
CA PHE A 525 12.76 -4.02 -11.00
C PHE A 525 12.45 -4.57 -9.60
N TYR A 526 12.47 -5.89 -9.43
CA TYR A 526 12.36 -6.51 -8.11
C TYR A 526 13.50 -6.09 -7.19
N TRP A 527 14.75 -6.13 -7.66
CA TRP A 527 15.89 -5.62 -6.92
C TRP A 527 15.73 -4.14 -6.54
N ALA A 528 15.37 -3.29 -7.50
CA ALA A 528 15.21 -1.86 -7.28
C ALA A 528 14.15 -1.59 -6.22
N LYS A 529 13.02 -2.31 -6.26
CA LYS A 529 11.95 -2.21 -5.26
C LYS A 529 12.43 -2.66 -3.88
N GLN A 530 13.10 -3.81 -3.76
CA GLN A 530 13.66 -4.27 -2.48
C GLN A 530 14.67 -3.28 -1.88
N LYS A 531 15.48 -2.63 -2.73
CA LYS A 531 16.42 -1.60 -2.32
C LYS A 531 15.70 -0.34 -1.84
N ILE A 532 14.71 0.17 -2.58
CA ILE A 532 13.91 1.34 -2.18
C ILE A 532 13.22 1.06 -0.84
N ASP A 533 12.57 -0.09 -0.71
CA ASP A 533 11.86 -0.48 0.52
C ASP A 533 12.82 -0.55 1.71
N TYR A 534 14.06 -1.04 1.50
CA TYR A 534 15.10 -1.02 2.52
C TYR A 534 15.56 0.40 2.89
N LEU A 535 15.79 1.28 1.91
CA LEU A 535 16.27 2.64 2.15
C LEU A 535 15.22 3.49 2.88
N LEU A 536 13.95 3.39 2.49
CA LEU A 536 12.83 4.06 3.18
C LEU A 536 12.76 3.64 4.65
N LYS A 537 12.92 2.34 4.88
CA LYS A 537 12.95 1.74 6.21
C LYS A 537 14.14 2.21 7.05
N ASP A 538 15.32 2.35 6.46
CA ASP A 538 16.53 2.85 7.14
C ASP A 538 16.45 4.34 7.46
N GLU A 539 15.83 5.13 6.57
CA GLU A 539 15.55 6.55 6.80
C GLU A 539 14.57 6.74 7.95
N GLN A 540 13.48 5.97 7.97
CA GLN A 540 12.52 5.96 9.07
C GLN A 540 13.19 5.60 10.41
N ARG A 541 14.05 4.58 10.43
CA ARG A 541 14.80 4.17 11.63
C ARG A 541 15.70 5.28 12.16
N CYS A 542 16.37 6.01 11.29
CA CYS A 542 17.28 7.08 11.67
C CYS A 542 16.55 8.38 12.09
N GLY A 543 15.29 8.54 11.69
CA GLY A 543 14.45 9.68 12.06
C GLY A 543 14.95 11.00 11.48
N GLU A 544 14.70 12.09 12.22
CA GLU A 544 14.88 13.47 11.74
C GLU A 544 16.31 13.80 11.29
N MET A 545 17.32 13.18 11.89
CA MET A 545 18.72 13.41 11.51
C MET A 545 18.98 12.99 10.05
N CYS A 546 18.49 11.81 9.63
CA CYS A 546 18.71 11.33 8.28
C CYS A 546 17.82 12.01 7.25
N LYS A 547 16.60 12.41 7.65
CA LYS A 547 15.75 13.26 6.81
C LYS A 547 16.46 14.59 6.47
N LYS A 548 17.16 15.19 7.45
CA LYS A 548 17.95 16.42 7.24
C LYS A 548 19.19 16.22 6.36
N ASP A 549 19.92 15.11 6.53
CA ASP A 549 21.08 14.75 5.69
C ASP A 549 20.67 14.44 4.22
N GLY A 550 19.48 13.85 4.05
CA GLY A 550 18.88 13.54 2.75
C GLY A 550 19.63 12.48 1.95
N ARG A 551 20.56 11.74 2.57
CA ARG A 551 21.37 10.71 1.89
C ARG A 551 20.52 9.57 1.32
N TYR A 552 19.52 9.09 2.07
CA TYR A 552 18.64 8.00 1.64
C TYR A 552 17.68 8.48 0.57
N ARG A 553 17.02 9.62 0.79
CA ARG A 553 16.27 10.35 -0.23
C ARG A 553 17.01 10.46 -1.56
N LYS A 554 18.24 10.99 -1.59
CA LYS A 554 19.03 11.15 -2.84
C LYS A 554 19.26 9.82 -3.55
N GLU A 555 19.49 8.74 -2.80
CA GLU A 555 19.66 7.41 -3.38
C GLU A 555 18.35 6.84 -3.93
N ILE A 556 17.24 7.01 -3.21
CA ILE A 556 15.90 6.60 -3.67
C ILE A 556 15.51 7.38 -4.93
N GLU A 557 15.71 8.71 -4.95
CA GLU A 557 15.48 9.57 -6.11
C GLU A 557 16.22 9.04 -7.35
N LYS A 558 17.50 8.70 -7.18
CA LYS A 558 18.35 8.15 -8.24
C LYS A 558 17.81 6.80 -8.76
N ILE A 559 17.40 5.90 -7.87
CA ILE A 559 16.87 4.59 -8.26
C ILE A 559 15.51 4.75 -8.95
N GLY A 560 14.61 5.57 -8.39
CA GLY A 560 13.29 5.83 -8.95
C GLY A 560 13.38 6.32 -10.40
N THR A 561 14.25 7.29 -10.67
CA THR A 561 14.47 7.79 -12.04
C THR A 561 15.19 6.77 -12.93
N ALA A 562 16.24 6.09 -12.44
CA ALA A 562 17.01 5.15 -13.26
C ALA A 562 16.22 3.91 -13.70
N PHE A 563 15.25 3.47 -12.90
CA PHE A 563 14.42 2.29 -13.17
C PHE A 563 12.98 2.65 -13.57
N ASN A 564 12.68 3.92 -13.78
CA ASN A 564 11.32 4.41 -14.07
C ASN A 564 10.26 3.89 -13.07
N LEU A 565 10.53 4.07 -11.78
CA LEU A 565 9.65 3.62 -10.69
C LEU A 565 9.06 4.81 -9.95
N SER A 566 7.79 4.69 -9.56
CA SER A 566 7.18 5.60 -8.58
C SER A 566 7.73 5.26 -7.19
N THR A 567 8.09 6.32 -6.46
CA THR A 567 8.57 6.22 -5.08
C THR A 567 7.99 7.40 -4.30
N PRO A 568 8.08 7.44 -2.96
CA PRO A 568 7.73 8.64 -2.21
C PRO A 568 8.47 9.89 -2.71
N TYR A 569 9.67 9.76 -3.30
CA TYR A 569 10.50 10.87 -3.76
C TYR A 569 10.47 11.10 -5.28
N ASN A 570 9.76 10.27 -6.05
CA ASN A 570 9.69 10.35 -7.50
C ASN A 570 8.25 10.22 -8.00
N LEU A 571 7.87 11.12 -8.91
CA LEU A 571 6.55 11.12 -9.53
C LEU A 571 6.67 10.71 -11.00
N PHE A 572 5.65 10.00 -11.51
CA PHE A 572 5.51 9.77 -12.94
C PHE A 572 5.00 11.02 -13.64
N ILE A 573 5.72 11.46 -14.66
CA ILE A 573 5.39 12.64 -15.46
C ILE A 573 5.35 12.25 -16.92
N GLN A 574 4.33 12.74 -17.62
CA GLN A 574 4.24 12.59 -19.06
C GLN A 574 5.27 13.47 -19.78
N LYS A 575 5.92 12.95 -20.82
CA LYS A 575 6.80 13.72 -21.70
C LYS A 575 6.07 14.12 -22.98
N GLY A 576 6.13 15.40 -23.35
CA GLY A 576 5.54 15.93 -24.59
C GLY A 576 4.21 16.66 -24.38
N ASN A 577 4.07 17.83 -25.03
CA ASN A 577 3.00 18.83 -24.90
C ASN A 577 1.63 18.28 -24.45
N SER A 578 1.28 18.54 -23.20
CA SER A 578 -0.05 19.03 -22.85
C SER A 578 0.11 20.31 -22.05
N GLU A 579 -0.66 21.34 -22.42
CA GLU A 579 -0.94 22.44 -21.52
C GLU A 579 -1.57 21.84 -20.26
N ASN A 580 -1.01 22.14 -19.08
CA ASN A 580 -1.44 21.71 -17.75
C ASN A 580 -1.02 20.29 -17.32
N PHE A 581 0.23 20.18 -16.87
CA PHE A 581 0.66 19.07 -16.01
C PHE A 581 0.01 19.21 -14.64
N ASN A 582 -0.89 18.28 -14.28
CA ASN A 582 -1.47 18.20 -12.94
C ASN A 582 -1.50 16.78 -12.42
N ASN A 583 -0.42 16.39 -11.77
CA ASN A 583 -0.31 15.17 -10.97
C ASN A 583 0.55 15.47 -9.75
N ASP A 584 0.11 16.39 -8.90
CA ASP A 584 0.74 16.55 -7.59
C ASP A 584 0.15 15.53 -6.61
N TYR A 585 0.99 14.93 -5.77
CA TYR A 585 0.60 14.00 -4.70
C TYR A 585 0.53 14.77 -3.37
N ASP A 586 -0.18 14.26 -2.37
CA ASP A 586 -0.14 14.79 -1.00
C ASP A 586 0.26 13.59 -0.13
N THR A 587 1.58 13.43 0.06
CA THR A 587 2.18 12.18 0.57
C THR A 587 1.90 11.99 2.06
N ASP A 588 1.85 13.04 2.86
CA ASP A 588 1.56 12.95 4.30
C ASP A 588 0.10 13.23 4.69
N GLY A 589 -0.73 13.63 3.72
CA GLY A 589 -2.16 13.78 3.85
C GLY A 589 -2.56 14.98 4.73
N ASP A 590 -1.74 16.02 4.77
CA ASP A 590 -1.99 17.23 5.55
C ASP A 590 -2.81 18.29 4.79
N GLY A 591 -3.05 18.06 3.50
CA GLY A 591 -3.83 18.92 2.62
C GLY A 591 -3.01 19.97 1.88
N VAL A 592 -1.68 19.93 1.96
CA VAL A 592 -0.73 20.62 1.09
C VAL A 592 -0.18 19.62 0.09
N MET A 593 -0.10 20.01 -1.18
CA MET A 593 0.39 19.11 -2.21
C MET A 593 1.93 19.09 -2.20
N ASP A 594 2.56 17.95 -2.46
CA ASP A 594 4.00 17.69 -2.37
C ASP A 594 4.86 18.70 -3.15
N LEU A 595 4.36 19.35 -4.20
CA LEU A 595 5.11 20.41 -4.89
C LEU A 595 5.09 21.74 -4.14
N GLU A 596 4.01 22.02 -3.42
CA GLU A 596 3.79 23.22 -2.58
C GLU A 596 4.21 23.00 -1.11
N ASP A 597 4.49 21.75 -0.75
CA ASP A 597 4.84 21.34 0.60
C ASP A 597 6.35 21.44 0.85
N ASP A 598 6.74 22.25 1.83
CA ASP A 598 8.11 22.39 2.33
C ASP A 598 8.58 21.12 3.07
N CYS A 599 7.64 20.35 3.64
CA CYS A 599 7.82 19.08 4.34
C CYS A 599 6.86 17.95 3.86
N PRO A 600 6.90 17.49 2.59
CA PRO A 600 5.90 16.57 1.97
C PRO A 600 5.63 15.22 2.65
N TYR A 601 6.44 14.86 3.64
CA TYR A 601 6.46 13.56 4.29
C TYR A 601 6.21 13.65 5.80
N VAL A 602 6.00 14.86 6.32
CA VAL A 602 5.86 15.11 7.75
C VAL A 602 4.64 15.97 7.93
N LYS A 603 3.54 15.29 8.24
CA LYS A 603 2.22 15.89 8.36
C LYS A 603 2.25 17.23 9.10
N GLY A 604 2.10 18.31 8.36
CA GLY A 604 2.03 19.65 8.90
C GLY A 604 0.65 20.23 8.71
N ASN A 605 0.63 21.45 8.18
CA ASN A 605 -0.59 22.07 7.69
C ASN A 605 -0.25 23.15 6.66
N ARG A 606 -1.26 23.53 5.89
CA ARG A 606 -1.18 24.56 4.85
C ARG A 606 -0.66 25.94 5.25
N PHE A 607 -0.68 26.32 6.52
CA PHE A 607 -0.14 27.61 6.96
C PHE A 607 1.37 27.53 7.25
N GLY A 608 1.86 26.32 7.53
CA GLY A 608 3.28 26.00 7.59
C GLY A 608 3.88 25.57 6.25
N ASN A 609 3.16 25.77 5.12
CA ASN A 609 3.46 25.13 3.83
C ASN A 609 3.72 23.62 3.99
N GLY A 610 2.87 22.95 4.76
CA GLY A 610 2.93 21.51 4.98
C GLY A 610 3.97 21.04 6.01
N CYS A 611 4.71 21.97 6.62
CA CYS A 611 5.58 21.66 7.76
C CYS A 611 4.87 21.77 9.12
N PRO A 612 5.24 20.91 10.11
CA PRO A 612 4.86 21.07 11.51
C PRO A 612 5.36 22.39 12.10
N GLU A 613 4.65 22.93 13.09
CA GLU A 613 4.94 24.23 13.73
C GLU A 613 6.37 24.33 14.29
N GLU A 614 6.90 23.23 14.82
CA GLU A 614 8.25 23.12 15.37
C GLU A 614 9.37 23.32 14.32
N ASN A 615 9.03 23.18 13.03
CA ASN A 615 9.94 23.35 11.91
C ASN A 615 9.86 24.76 11.28
N LEU A 616 8.97 25.61 11.78
CA LEU A 616 8.85 26.98 11.31
C LEU A 616 9.88 27.89 11.99
N ILE A 617 10.55 28.72 11.20
CA ILE A 617 11.44 29.76 11.74
C ILE A 617 10.64 30.75 12.62
N PRO A 618 11.22 31.34 13.68
CA PRO A 618 10.49 32.16 14.66
C PRO A 618 9.66 33.31 14.07
N GLN A 619 10.10 33.90 12.95
CA GLN A 619 9.34 34.94 12.23
C GLN A 619 8.11 34.39 11.49
N LYS A 620 8.14 33.14 11.00
CA LYS A 620 6.97 32.47 10.42
C LYS A 620 5.93 32.11 11.49
N ILE A 621 6.35 31.74 12.71
CA ILE A 621 5.44 31.34 13.81
C ILE A 621 4.49 32.48 14.21
N GLY A 622 4.98 33.73 14.32
CA GLY A 622 4.15 34.88 14.70
C GLY A 622 3.03 35.17 13.69
N ASN A 623 3.35 35.18 12.40
CA ASN A 623 2.37 35.38 11.33
C ASN A 623 1.43 34.17 11.21
N TYR A 624 1.97 32.96 11.34
CA TYR A 624 1.23 31.71 11.31
C TYR A 624 0.08 31.67 12.33
N VAL A 625 0.33 32.00 13.59
CA VAL A 625 -0.72 31.98 14.64
C VAL A 625 -1.81 33.02 14.36
N GLN A 626 -1.43 34.19 13.85
CA GLN A 626 -2.34 35.27 13.49
C GLN A 626 -3.20 34.89 12.26
N ASP A 627 -2.57 34.38 11.20
CA ASP A 627 -3.22 34.02 9.93
C ASP A 627 -4.10 32.78 10.05
N TYR A 628 -3.68 31.80 10.86
CA TYR A 628 -4.48 30.63 11.23
C TYR A 628 -5.75 31.02 11.99
N SER A 629 -5.60 31.92 12.97
CA SER A 629 -6.71 32.45 13.76
C SER A 629 -7.68 33.24 12.87
N ASN A 630 -7.16 34.08 11.97
CA ASN A 630 -7.97 34.86 11.03
C ASN A 630 -8.74 33.96 10.05
N TYR A 631 -8.11 32.94 9.47
CA TYR A 631 -8.77 32.04 8.53
C TYR A 631 -9.90 31.21 9.18
N LEU A 632 -9.68 30.66 10.38
CA LEU A 632 -10.72 29.90 11.09
C LEU A 632 -11.90 30.79 11.50
N MET A 633 -11.65 32.07 11.72
CA MET A 633 -12.68 33.07 11.99
C MET A 633 -13.44 33.51 10.72
N GLU A 634 -13.07 33.06 9.52
CA GLU A 634 -13.60 33.65 8.29
C GLU A 634 -14.89 33.06 7.71
N THR A 635 -15.20 31.75 7.82
CA THR A 635 -16.46 31.23 7.23
C THR A 635 -17.12 30.03 7.92
N VAL A 636 -18.42 30.18 8.21
CA VAL A 636 -19.40 29.08 8.38
C VAL A 636 -20.39 29.18 7.22
N GLU A 637 -20.42 28.19 6.33
CA GLU A 637 -21.26 28.24 5.12
C GLU A 637 -22.70 27.72 5.33
N PHE A 638 -23.63 28.20 4.51
CA PHE A 638 -25.05 27.86 4.58
C PHE A 638 -25.59 27.39 3.22
N ASP A 639 -26.50 26.42 3.28
CA ASP A 639 -27.22 25.96 2.09
C ASP A 639 -28.14 27.06 1.55
N PHE A 640 -28.53 26.94 0.27
CA PHE A 640 -29.43 27.87 -0.39
C PHE A 640 -30.73 28.03 0.40
N ASP A 641 -31.14 29.28 0.61
CA ASP A 641 -32.38 29.65 1.30
C ASP A 641 -32.52 29.13 2.75
N LYS A 642 -31.39 28.76 3.40
CA LYS A 642 -31.39 28.24 4.78
C LYS A 642 -30.57 29.06 5.75
N ASP A 643 -30.99 29.03 7.01
CA ASP A 643 -30.33 29.58 8.21
C ASP A 643 -29.92 28.49 9.22
N GLU A 644 -30.08 27.21 8.86
CA GLU A 644 -29.63 26.07 9.67
C GLU A 644 -28.12 25.82 9.49
N ILE A 645 -27.40 25.65 10.60
CA ILE A 645 -25.98 25.27 10.59
C ILE A 645 -25.85 23.83 10.10
N ARG A 646 -25.03 23.64 9.07
CA ARG A 646 -24.81 22.32 8.48
C ARG A 646 -24.02 21.41 9.42
N ALA A 647 -24.31 20.11 9.40
CA ALA A 647 -23.69 19.14 10.30
C ALA A 647 -22.14 19.13 10.24
N VAL A 648 -21.58 19.34 9.04
CA VAL A 648 -20.13 19.39 8.79
C VAL A 648 -19.46 20.61 9.41
N ASP A 649 -20.21 21.69 9.64
CA ASP A 649 -19.67 22.97 10.10
C ASP A 649 -19.64 23.09 11.64
N PHE A 650 -20.27 22.15 12.36
CA PHE A 650 -20.14 22.06 13.83
C PHE A 650 -18.70 21.78 14.29
N GLN A 651 -17.91 21.03 13.52
CA GLN A 651 -16.51 20.77 13.85
C GLN A 651 -15.68 22.06 13.77
N LYS A 652 -15.89 22.87 12.73
CA LYS A 652 -15.26 24.19 12.58
C LYS A 652 -15.67 25.12 13.73
N LEU A 653 -16.96 25.17 14.06
CA LEU A 653 -17.46 25.98 15.18
C LEU A 653 -16.86 25.57 16.53
N ASN A 654 -16.65 24.27 16.79
CA ASN A 654 -15.97 23.81 18.01
C ASN A 654 -14.50 24.30 18.07
N GLN A 655 -13.81 24.37 16.93
CA GLN A 655 -12.45 24.94 16.88
C GLN A 655 -12.46 26.44 17.17
N ILE A 656 -13.45 27.18 16.63
CA ILE A 656 -13.63 28.60 16.91
C ILE A 656 -13.91 28.85 18.40
N ILE A 657 -14.76 28.02 19.02
CA ILE A 657 -15.05 28.09 20.47
C ILE A 657 -13.76 27.92 21.28
N ALA A 658 -12.93 26.92 20.95
CA ALA A 658 -11.67 26.71 21.66
C ALA A 658 -10.72 27.93 21.56
N ILE A 659 -10.75 28.65 20.44
CA ILE A 659 -10.00 29.91 20.28
C ILE A 659 -10.61 31.02 21.14
N MET A 660 -11.93 31.17 21.14
CA MET A 660 -12.64 32.21 21.91
C MET A 660 -12.55 32.01 23.43
N GLU A 661 -12.47 30.76 23.89
CA GLU A 661 -12.25 30.40 25.31
C GLU A 661 -10.83 30.76 25.77
N ARG A 662 -9.82 30.55 24.90
CA ARG A 662 -8.44 30.94 25.19
C ARG A 662 -8.22 32.45 25.18
N ASN A 663 -9.14 33.21 24.57
CA ASN A 663 -9.06 34.65 24.43
C ASN A 663 -10.29 35.35 25.02
N PRO A 664 -10.52 35.30 26.35
CA PRO A 664 -11.76 35.75 26.98
C PRO A 664 -11.99 37.26 26.91
N THR A 665 -10.94 38.06 26.67
CA THR A 665 -11.01 39.53 26.59
C THR A 665 -11.42 40.06 25.22
N LEU A 666 -11.42 39.21 24.19
CA LEU A 666 -11.79 39.61 22.83
C LEU A 666 -13.32 39.64 22.65
N ASN A 667 -13.78 40.68 21.97
CA ASN A 667 -15.15 40.82 21.50
C ASN A 667 -15.19 40.58 19.99
N PHE A 668 -16.32 40.11 19.48
CA PHE A 668 -16.47 39.69 18.10
C PHE A 668 -17.73 40.29 17.45
N ILE A 669 -17.64 40.52 16.15
CA ILE A 669 -18.77 40.83 15.28
C ILE A 669 -19.04 39.58 14.44
N ILE A 670 -20.29 39.11 14.44
CA ILE A 670 -20.79 37.99 13.65
C ILE A 670 -21.55 38.59 12.46
N GLU A 671 -20.93 38.56 11.28
CA GLU A 671 -21.52 39.06 10.04
C GLU A 671 -22.14 37.90 9.27
N GLY A 672 -23.43 37.98 8.97
CA GLY A 672 -24.08 37.04 8.06
C GLY A 672 -24.15 37.61 6.65
N HIS A 673 -24.04 36.73 5.65
CA HIS A 673 -24.06 37.07 4.23
C HIS A 673 -24.96 36.10 3.44
N THR A 674 -25.48 36.57 2.30
CA THR A 674 -26.20 35.77 1.30
C THR A 674 -25.48 35.79 -0.04
N ASP A 675 -25.93 34.95 -0.98
CA ASP A 675 -25.66 35.18 -2.40
C ASP A 675 -26.60 36.30 -2.93
N ALA A 676 -26.41 36.68 -4.20
CA ALA A 676 -27.21 37.73 -4.84
C ALA A 676 -28.58 37.25 -5.35
N VAL A 677 -29.09 36.11 -4.87
CA VAL A 677 -30.43 35.62 -5.25
C VAL A 677 -31.46 36.18 -4.28
N GLY A 678 -32.53 36.81 -4.79
CA GLY A 678 -33.61 37.38 -3.97
C GLY A 678 -33.51 38.90 -3.78
N THR A 679 -34.47 39.48 -3.06
CA THR A 679 -34.54 40.93 -2.83
C THR A 679 -33.58 41.37 -1.72
N ASP A 680 -33.15 42.64 -1.75
CA ASP A 680 -32.30 43.23 -0.70
C ASP A 680 -32.87 43.02 0.69
N TYR A 681 -34.18 43.27 0.86
CA TYR A 681 -34.88 43.08 2.12
C TYR A 681 -34.83 41.61 2.59
N TYR A 682 -35.10 40.67 1.68
CA TYR A 682 -35.06 39.25 2.01
C TYR A 682 -33.65 38.80 2.42
N ASN A 683 -32.65 39.23 1.66
CA ASN A 683 -31.27 38.85 1.89
C ASN A 683 -30.71 39.46 3.18
N LEU A 684 -31.12 40.68 3.53
CA LEU A 684 -30.77 41.28 4.81
C LEU A 684 -31.32 40.45 5.98
N ASP A 685 -32.61 40.11 5.95
CA ASP A 685 -33.27 39.27 6.96
C ASP A 685 -32.62 37.87 7.08
N LEU A 686 -32.41 37.18 5.96
CA LEU A 686 -31.82 35.84 5.95
C LEU A 686 -30.38 35.85 6.49
N SER A 687 -29.60 36.86 6.13
CA SER A 687 -28.23 37.02 6.62
C SER A 687 -28.19 37.24 8.14
N GLU A 688 -29.12 38.01 8.69
CA GLU A 688 -29.22 38.24 10.13
C GLU A 688 -29.64 36.96 10.88
N ARG A 689 -30.57 36.18 10.31
CA ARG A 689 -30.95 34.87 10.87
C ARG A 689 -29.79 33.87 10.93
N ARG A 690 -28.96 33.82 9.88
CA ARG A 690 -27.74 32.99 9.87
C ARG A 690 -26.76 33.37 10.98
N ALA A 691 -26.51 34.67 11.14
CA ALA A 691 -25.64 35.16 12.22
C ALA A 691 -26.22 34.85 13.61
N ASN A 692 -27.54 34.95 13.77
CA ASN A 692 -28.23 34.56 15.01
C ASN A 692 -28.14 33.05 15.29
N ALA A 693 -28.26 32.19 14.27
CA ALA A 693 -28.11 30.74 14.43
C ALA A 693 -26.72 30.39 14.98
N VAL A 694 -25.67 31.01 14.44
CA VAL A 694 -24.29 30.86 14.91
C VAL A 694 -24.13 31.37 16.34
N LEU A 695 -24.64 32.57 16.66
CA LEU A 695 -24.59 33.11 18.03
C LEU A 695 -25.26 32.17 19.02
N ASN A 696 -26.46 31.67 18.70
CA ASN A 696 -27.21 30.76 19.57
C ASN A 696 -26.42 29.47 19.85
N TYR A 697 -25.69 28.96 18.84
CA TYR A 697 -24.80 27.83 19.03
C TYR A 697 -23.63 28.13 19.97
N LEU A 698 -22.98 29.29 19.79
CA LEU A 698 -21.86 29.73 20.63
C LEU A 698 -22.28 29.93 22.10
N VAL A 699 -23.43 30.57 22.33
CA VAL A 699 -23.98 30.76 23.68
C VAL A 699 -24.37 29.43 24.31
N LYS A 700 -24.97 28.51 23.54
CA LYS A 700 -25.28 27.13 24.01
C LYS A 700 -24.03 26.36 24.43
N LYS A 701 -22.86 26.72 23.87
CA LYS A 701 -21.55 26.14 24.21
C LYS A 701 -20.83 26.83 25.37
N GLY A 702 -21.44 27.85 25.98
CA GLY A 702 -20.95 28.48 27.21
C GLY A 702 -20.27 29.84 27.02
N LEU A 703 -20.25 30.41 25.82
CA LEU A 703 -19.67 31.74 25.59
C LEU A 703 -20.65 32.85 25.99
N ASP A 704 -20.13 33.91 26.64
CA ASP A 704 -20.93 35.07 27.05
C ASP A 704 -21.48 35.82 25.83
N LYS A 705 -22.81 35.96 25.76
CA LYS A 705 -23.53 36.68 24.70
C LYS A 705 -23.05 38.11 24.53
N ASN A 706 -22.62 38.79 25.61
CA ASN A 706 -22.17 40.18 25.56
C ASN A 706 -20.89 40.39 24.75
N ARG A 707 -20.18 39.31 24.42
CA ARG A 707 -18.97 39.34 23.59
C ARG A 707 -19.27 39.47 22.10
N PHE A 708 -20.55 39.43 21.70
CA PHE A 708 -20.93 39.34 20.29
C PHE A 708 -21.86 40.47 19.85
N ILE A 709 -21.61 41.01 18.67
CA ILE A 709 -22.54 41.87 17.92
C ILE A 709 -22.89 41.16 16.62
N ILE A 710 -24.17 41.14 16.24
CA ILE A 710 -24.63 40.58 14.97
C ILE A 710 -24.81 41.70 13.93
N LEU A 711 -24.43 41.42 12.68
CA LEU A 711 -24.74 42.26 11.53
C LEU A 711 -25.21 41.41 10.35
N GLY A 712 -26.40 41.70 9.82
CA GLY A 712 -26.84 41.17 8.53
C GLY A 712 -26.30 42.03 7.39
N LYS A 713 -25.57 41.44 6.44
CA LYS A 713 -25.03 42.13 5.26
C LYS A 713 -25.82 41.86 3.98
N GLY A 714 -26.73 40.89 3.99
CA GLY A 714 -27.33 40.38 2.75
C GLY A 714 -26.26 40.06 1.71
N PHE A 715 -26.49 40.49 0.47
CA PHE A 715 -25.53 40.35 -0.63
C PHE A 715 -24.68 41.61 -0.86
N SER A 716 -24.71 42.60 0.04
CA SER A 716 -23.94 43.84 -0.13
C SER A 716 -22.42 43.65 -0.01
N ASP A 717 -21.99 42.52 0.58
CA ASP A 717 -20.59 42.16 0.80
C ASP A 717 -20.33 40.69 0.40
N LEU A 718 -20.43 40.43 -0.90
CA LEU A 718 -20.12 39.12 -1.48
C LEU A 718 -18.63 38.81 -1.39
N LYS A 719 -18.29 37.56 -1.06
CA LYS A 719 -16.91 37.05 -1.13
C LYS A 719 -16.41 37.05 -2.57
N HIS A 720 -17.29 36.63 -3.47
CA HIS A 720 -17.11 36.65 -4.93
C HIS A 720 -17.96 37.78 -5.50
N GLN A 721 -17.39 38.98 -5.58
CA GLN A 721 -18.09 40.20 -6.00
C GLN A 721 -18.67 40.10 -7.42
N GLU A 722 -18.04 39.30 -8.28
CA GLU A 722 -18.50 39.05 -9.64
C GLU A 722 -19.85 38.30 -9.71
N CYS A 723 -20.28 37.68 -8.61
CA CYS A 723 -21.53 36.93 -8.50
C CYS A 723 -22.76 37.81 -8.26
N ASN A 724 -22.73 39.08 -8.67
CA ASN A 724 -23.91 39.94 -8.72
C ASN A 724 -24.16 40.39 -10.18
N PRO A 725 -25.20 39.86 -10.86
CA PRO A 725 -26.19 38.89 -10.37
C PRO A 725 -25.63 37.48 -10.16
N ALA A 726 -26.27 36.68 -9.31
CA ALA A 726 -25.81 35.33 -8.93
C ALA A 726 -25.60 34.38 -10.13
N THR A 727 -26.29 34.63 -11.24
CA THR A 727 -26.15 33.89 -12.51
C THR A 727 -24.77 34.00 -13.15
N ASN A 728 -23.96 34.99 -12.77
CA ASN A 728 -22.58 35.13 -13.25
C ASN A 728 -21.66 34.02 -12.70
N CYS A 729 -22.12 33.28 -11.69
CA CYS A 729 -21.33 32.33 -10.95
C CYS A 729 -21.97 30.95 -10.90
N ILE A 730 -21.10 29.94 -11.00
CA ILE A 730 -21.43 28.55 -10.68
C ILE A 730 -21.72 28.40 -9.17
N ASP A 731 -22.57 27.44 -8.81
CA ASP A 731 -23.18 27.40 -7.48
C ASP A 731 -22.18 27.31 -6.33
N TRP A 732 -21.01 26.69 -6.49
CA TRP A 732 -20.03 26.66 -5.38
C TRP A 732 -19.51 28.06 -5.00
N LYS A 733 -19.42 29.01 -5.94
CA LYS A 733 -19.08 30.41 -5.63
C LYS A 733 -20.23 31.10 -4.90
N ASN A 734 -21.47 30.86 -5.33
CA ASN A 734 -22.66 31.35 -4.63
C ASN A 734 -22.77 30.72 -3.23
N PHE A 735 -22.39 29.46 -3.08
CA PHE A 735 -22.31 28.76 -1.80
C PHE A 735 -21.31 29.41 -0.85
N GLU A 736 -20.11 29.75 -1.33
CA GLU A 736 -19.16 30.47 -0.49
C GLU A 736 -19.62 31.89 -0.15
N ASN A 737 -20.50 32.51 -0.93
CA ASN A 737 -21.10 33.80 -0.56
C ASN A 737 -22.10 33.66 0.60
N ARG A 738 -22.82 32.54 0.68
CA ARG A 738 -23.75 32.18 1.77
C ARG A 738 -22.97 31.78 3.02
N ARG A 739 -22.48 32.76 3.79
CA ARG A 739 -21.56 32.52 4.91
C ARG A 739 -21.86 33.38 6.13
N VAL A 740 -21.32 32.96 7.28
CA VAL A 740 -21.11 33.80 8.46
C VAL A 740 -19.61 33.98 8.68
N ARG A 741 -19.19 35.22 8.94
CA ARG A 741 -17.81 35.61 9.22
C ARG A 741 -17.71 36.21 10.62
N PHE A 742 -16.62 35.92 11.32
CA PHE A 742 -16.26 36.57 12.58
C PHE A 742 -15.22 37.67 12.34
N LYS A 743 -15.40 38.82 12.99
CA LYS A 743 -14.39 39.89 13.05
C LYS A 743 -14.09 40.21 14.51
N ILE A 744 -12.82 40.42 14.85
CA ILE A 744 -12.44 40.92 16.18
C ILE A 744 -12.81 42.40 16.25
N ARG A 745 -13.41 42.81 17.37
CA ARG A 745 -13.80 44.19 17.67
C ARG A 745 -12.72 44.94 18.44
#